data_AF-A0A938MTC2-F1
#
_entry.id   AF-A0A938MTC2-F1
#
_cell.length_a   1.000
_cell.length_b   1.000
_cell.length_c   1.000
_cell.angle_alpha   90.00
_cell.angle_beta   90.00
_cell.angle_gamma   90.00
#
_symmetry.space_group_name_H-M   'P 1'
#
loop_
_entity.id
_entity.type
_entity.pdbx_description
1 polymer ?
#
loop_
_entity_poly.entity_id
_entity_poly.type
_entity_poly.pdbx_seq_one_letter_code
_entity_poly.pdbx_strand_id
1 'polypeptide(L)'
;MTKLVVLDHSLTGIGGHNYEQAVQVLLAAEQLGYEPVLATNRQFRRSDLLPAHWRLFPVFRDESFDCLSDYPLDMWGRRLESSHGAPCERVARKAEGETRGWARRWWGPTRHGRRIARFARSCAQFAQAVELGADDQVLMPTASLFDMLGLVRYLRTAGAMSAVRWHALFHYGYLAGREPDYAAQEDRTERVGRQLDYLVRTIPPGVLYLYGTTEKLARQYNRLGLVRFRVLPFPVDPCVWQGSSRGSADGPFRITCAGYLRREKGKMRAGQFVRSLWDDEIASGRLQLVAQTNKRQARRMLPARPKKSLVRALADLRCRGIRACSDGGGGSLGSERPPLPCTVPRQFKTNLAQTDRDPIVWLKHPLSREAYRDVIRQTDAAVFLHEGDAYYARCSGVLVDVLAAGVPVLVPAASWLSRQISESIYEHLDELPGAATVLRRMTADQLKWLTPRKPPAGSPGAPLDFGGHREATVCEAPVPAGASSLLVSFGWDEREEAGVYMRVRLEEQVGVSSVYGRASTIDLEPRRHGSRVSALLPLSDSAARVRLTFANAYCDLPTSIRDPALQFIAPPACGSLMHAAGKVGLIFTTVDQLPALIRNVREHYVHYRQSARRFAESWRPRHNARLIVQSLRDVEHADACASPGQERGDAACAGPTAPAYPIRRSA
;
A
#
# COMPACT_ATOMS: atom_id res chain seq x y z
N MET A 1 10.11 -25.31 -27.63
CA MET A 1 9.69 -23.94 -27.32
C MET A 1 10.15 -23.64 -25.91
N THR A 2 10.69 -22.45 -25.65
CA THR A 2 11.12 -22.06 -24.30
C THR A 2 9.90 -21.84 -23.41
N LYS A 3 9.91 -22.33 -22.18
CA LYS A 3 8.78 -22.24 -21.26
C LYS A 3 8.95 -21.08 -20.30
N LEU A 4 7.86 -20.38 -20.01
CA LEU A 4 7.77 -19.55 -18.81
C LEU A 4 6.83 -20.24 -17.83
N VAL A 5 7.39 -20.60 -16.68
CA VAL A 5 6.65 -21.20 -15.57
C VAL A 5 6.30 -20.13 -14.56
N VAL A 6 5.03 -20.04 -14.18
CA VAL A 6 4.61 -19.40 -12.94
C VAL A 6 4.36 -20.47 -11.88
N LEU A 7 5.15 -20.48 -10.82
CA LEU A 7 5.02 -21.37 -9.68
C LEU A 7 4.47 -20.59 -8.48
N ASP A 8 3.14 -20.62 -8.31
CA ASP A 8 2.47 -20.02 -7.17
C ASP A 8 1.77 -21.08 -6.31
N HIS A 9 2.49 -21.59 -5.32
CA HIS A 9 1.99 -22.55 -4.36
C HIS A 9 0.96 -21.96 -3.37
N SER A 10 0.74 -20.65 -3.38
CA SER A 10 -0.32 -19.96 -2.62
C SER A 10 -1.60 -19.77 -3.44
N LEU A 11 -1.56 -20.09 -4.74
CA LEU A 11 -2.73 -20.03 -5.62
C LEU A 11 -3.64 -21.25 -5.37
N THR A 12 -4.68 -21.06 -4.56
CA THR A 12 -5.64 -22.11 -4.15
C THR A 12 -6.98 -22.05 -4.88
N GLY A 13 -7.29 -20.96 -5.57
CA GLY A 13 -8.53 -20.81 -6.32
C GLY A 13 -8.51 -19.62 -7.29
N ILE A 14 -9.63 -19.40 -7.97
CA ILE A 14 -9.77 -18.26 -8.90
C ILE A 14 -10.05 -16.98 -8.14
N GLY A 15 -9.53 -15.89 -8.70
CA GLY A 15 -9.75 -14.54 -8.24
C GLY A 15 -8.76 -14.13 -7.15
N GLY A 16 -8.75 -12.83 -6.88
CA GLY A 16 -7.73 -12.23 -6.03
C GLY A 16 -6.38 -12.09 -6.73
N HIS A 17 -5.45 -11.42 -6.05
CA HIS A 17 -4.23 -10.92 -6.68
C HIS A 17 -3.28 -12.00 -7.19
N ASN A 18 -3.15 -13.13 -6.49
CA ASN A 18 -2.26 -14.22 -6.92
C ASN A 18 -2.71 -14.80 -8.26
N TYR A 19 -4.02 -15.02 -8.42
CA TYR A 19 -4.59 -15.52 -9.67
C TYR A 19 -4.39 -14.52 -10.81
N GLU A 20 -4.74 -13.25 -10.59
CA GLU A 20 -4.61 -12.22 -11.63
C GLU A 20 -3.15 -12.04 -12.05
N GLN A 21 -2.21 -11.99 -11.11
CA GLN A 21 -0.80 -11.87 -11.41
C GLN A 21 -0.29 -13.04 -12.27
N ALA A 22 -0.60 -14.28 -11.87
CA ALA A 22 -0.19 -15.47 -12.62
C ALA A 22 -0.74 -15.45 -14.06
N VAL A 23 -2.03 -15.11 -14.21
CA VAL A 23 -2.67 -15.05 -15.53
C VAL A 23 -2.08 -13.94 -16.39
N GLN A 24 -1.88 -12.73 -15.87
CA GLN A 24 -1.30 -11.63 -16.66
C GLN A 24 0.12 -11.94 -17.14
N VAL A 25 0.96 -12.51 -16.26
CA VAL A 25 2.33 -12.87 -16.62
C VAL A 25 2.36 -13.95 -17.69
N LEU A 26 1.57 -15.01 -17.55
CA LEU A 26 1.54 -16.10 -18.54
C LEU A 26 0.95 -15.67 -19.88
N LEU A 27 -0.09 -14.82 -19.90
CA LEU A 27 -0.60 -14.24 -21.14
C LEU A 27 0.48 -13.39 -21.86
N ALA A 28 1.22 -12.58 -21.10
CA ALA A 28 2.31 -11.79 -21.66
C ALA A 28 3.47 -12.66 -22.17
N ALA A 29 3.73 -13.78 -21.51
CA ALA A 29 4.73 -14.74 -21.93
C ALA A 29 4.36 -15.43 -23.24
N GLU A 30 3.12 -15.88 -23.37
CA GLU A 30 2.58 -16.45 -24.60
C GLU A 30 2.72 -15.48 -25.78
N GLN A 31 2.37 -14.20 -25.57
CA GLN A 31 2.55 -13.13 -26.57
C GLN A 31 4.02 -12.86 -26.94
N LEU A 32 4.97 -13.27 -26.10
CA LEU A 32 6.40 -13.15 -26.33
C LEU A 32 7.02 -14.47 -26.84
N GLY A 33 6.20 -15.47 -27.17
CA GLY A 33 6.64 -16.75 -27.74
C GLY A 33 7.10 -17.79 -26.72
N TYR A 34 6.76 -17.62 -25.43
CA TYR A 34 6.98 -18.66 -24.42
C TYR A 34 5.80 -19.64 -24.38
N GLU A 35 6.08 -20.91 -24.08
CA GLU A 35 5.07 -21.86 -23.67
C GLU A 35 4.63 -21.57 -22.21
N PRO A 36 3.36 -21.23 -21.95
CA PRO A 36 2.90 -20.90 -20.60
C PRO A 36 2.64 -22.16 -19.77
N VAL A 37 3.26 -22.21 -18.59
CA VAL A 37 3.08 -23.31 -17.62
C VAL A 37 2.72 -22.74 -16.25
N LEU A 38 1.69 -23.30 -15.61
CA LEU A 38 1.24 -22.86 -14.30
C LEU A 38 1.35 -24.00 -13.27
N ALA A 39 2.10 -23.78 -12.21
CA ALA A 39 2.20 -24.70 -11.08
C ALA A 39 1.53 -24.08 -9.84
N THR A 40 0.58 -24.79 -9.23
CA THR A 40 -0.30 -24.22 -8.20
C THR A 40 -0.35 -25.07 -6.93
N ASN A 41 -1.11 -24.58 -5.94
CA ASN A 41 -1.53 -25.41 -4.83
C ASN A 41 -2.42 -26.58 -5.31
N ARG A 42 -2.34 -27.73 -4.63
CA ARG A 42 -3.18 -28.91 -4.85
C ARG A 42 -4.66 -28.66 -4.60
N GLN A 43 -5.02 -27.57 -3.94
CA GLN A 43 -6.41 -27.15 -3.72
C GLN A 43 -7.01 -26.38 -4.91
N PHE A 44 -6.21 -26.00 -5.91
CA PHE A 44 -6.73 -25.37 -7.12
C PHE A 44 -7.58 -26.36 -7.93
N ARG A 45 -8.83 -26.00 -8.25
CA ARG A 45 -9.86 -26.93 -8.78
C ARG A 45 -10.54 -26.44 -10.07
N ARG A 46 -10.03 -25.39 -10.72
CA ARG A 46 -10.74 -24.71 -11.81
C ARG A 46 -9.84 -24.43 -13.03
N SER A 47 -9.36 -25.51 -13.63
CA SER A 47 -8.61 -25.48 -14.89
C SER A 47 -9.46 -25.05 -16.09
N ASP A 48 -10.78 -25.22 -15.99
CA ASP A 48 -11.78 -24.86 -17.01
C ASP A 48 -11.79 -23.37 -17.38
N LEU A 49 -11.28 -22.50 -16.51
CA LEU A 49 -11.24 -21.05 -16.73
C LEU A 49 -9.86 -20.55 -17.19
N LEU A 50 -8.90 -21.44 -17.41
CA LEU A 50 -7.62 -21.11 -18.02
C LEU A 50 -7.66 -21.49 -19.51
N PRO A 51 -6.84 -20.85 -20.37
CA PRO A 51 -6.73 -21.28 -21.77
C PRO A 51 -6.41 -22.77 -21.86
N ALA A 52 -7.16 -23.52 -22.68
CA ALA A 52 -7.10 -24.98 -22.72
C ALA A 52 -5.71 -25.54 -23.09
N HIS A 53 -4.89 -24.74 -23.79
CA HIS A 53 -3.54 -25.12 -24.19
C HIS A 53 -2.49 -24.87 -23.08
N TRP A 54 -2.85 -24.21 -21.97
CA TRP A 54 -1.93 -24.02 -20.84
C TRP A 54 -1.77 -25.33 -20.07
N ARG A 55 -0.53 -25.63 -19.68
CA ARG A 55 -0.24 -26.80 -18.85
C ARG A 55 -0.34 -26.43 -17.37
N LEU A 56 -1.26 -27.08 -16.65
CA LEU A 56 -1.53 -26.83 -15.23
C LEU A 56 -1.05 -27.99 -14.35
N PHE A 57 -0.28 -27.66 -13.31
CA PHE A 57 0.28 -28.63 -12.36
C PHE A 57 -0.09 -28.29 -10.90
N PRO A 58 -1.22 -28.79 -10.38
CA PRO A 58 -1.62 -28.58 -9.00
C PRO A 58 -0.87 -29.55 -8.07
N VAL A 59 0.38 -29.22 -7.73
CA VAL A 59 1.31 -30.16 -7.06
C VAL A 59 1.69 -29.74 -5.63
N PHE A 60 1.64 -28.44 -5.30
CA PHE A 60 2.13 -27.95 -4.01
C PHE A 60 1.07 -28.06 -2.90
N ARG A 61 1.43 -28.61 -1.74
CA ARG A 61 0.48 -28.81 -0.63
C ARG A 61 0.35 -27.59 0.28
N ASP A 62 1.46 -26.93 0.55
CA ASP A 62 1.55 -25.84 1.52
C ASP A 62 1.52 -24.50 0.77
N GLU A 63 0.88 -23.49 1.36
CA GLU A 63 0.92 -22.10 0.87
C GLU A 63 2.23 -21.42 1.32
N SER A 64 2.58 -20.31 0.67
CA SER A 64 3.67 -19.47 1.15
C SER A 64 3.21 -18.82 2.44
N PHE A 65 3.99 -19.01 3.50
CA PHE A 65 3.78 -18.26 4.73
C PHE A 65 5.05 -17.51 5.00
N ASP A 66 4.88 -16.24 5.37
CA ASP A 66 5.89 -15.33 5.90
C ASP A 66 6.33 -15.81 7.31
N CYS A 67 6.74 -17.07 7.41
CA CYS A 67 7.24 -17.69 8.61
C CYS A 67 8.76 -17.57 8.60
N LEU A 68 9.24 -16.35 8.88
CA LEU A 68 10.58 -16.23 9.41
C LEU A 68 10.62 -17.06 10.70
N SER A 69 11.36 -18.16 10.64
CA SER A 69 11.68 -18.93 11.84
C SER A 69 12.38 -18.00 12.84
N ASP A 70 12.18 -18.23 14.14
CA ASP A 70 12.86 -17.48 15.20
C ASP A 70 14.39 -17.63 15.16
N TYR A 71 14.89 -18.55 14.33
CA TYR A 71 16.31 -18.84 14.10
C TYR A 71 16.53 -19.25 12.64
N PRO A 72 17.72 -18.97 12.07
CA PRO A 72 18.06 -19.35 10.71
C PRO A 72 18.23 -20.87 10.60
N LEU A 73 17.86 -21.41 9.43
CA LEU A 73 17.79 -22.84 9.14
C LEU A 73 18.64 -23.22 7.93
N ASP A 74 19.10 -24.46 7.89
CA ASP A 74 19.64 -25.09 6.69
C ASP A 74 18.53 -25.72 5.83
N MET A 75 18.89 -26.25 4.66
CA MET A 75 17.96 -26.92 3.73
C MET A 75 17.35 -28.23 4.28
N TRP A 76 17.77 -28.68 5.46
CA TRP A 76 17.20 -29.84 6.16
C TRP A 76 16.27 -29.43 7.31
N GLY A 77 16.13 -28.12 7.56
CA GLY A 77 15.36 -27.58 8.67
C GLY A 77 16.08 -27.67 10.02
N ARG A 78 17.40 -27.89 10.01
CA ARG A 78 18.26 -27.82 11.20
C ARG A 78 18.69 -26.37 11.40
N ARG A 79 18.92 -25.99 12.65
CA ARG A 79 19.41 -24.65 12.98
C ARG A 79 20.82 -24.46 12.42
N LEU A 80 21.10 -23.32 11.79
CA LEU A 80 22.48 -22.95 11.48
C LEU A 80 23.21 -22.63 12.79
N GLU A 81 24.26 -23.38 13.10
CA GLU A 81 25.09 -23.14 14.28
C GLU A 81 25.71 -21.75 14.20
N SER A 82 25.74 -21.04 15.32
CA SER A 82 26.52 -19.82 15.42
C SER A 82 27.99 -20.21 15.50
N SER A 83 28.79 -19.80 14.52
CA SER A 83 30.26 -19.87 14.58
C SER A 83 30.86 -19.01 15.71
N HIS A 84 30.02 -18.29 16.46
CA HIS A 84 30.38 -17.64 17.72
C HIS A 84 29.77 -18.46 18.85
N GLY A 85 30.62 -19.19 19.57
CA GLY A 85 30.26 -19.95 20.76
C GLY A 85 29.81 -19.03 21.89
N ALA A 86 28.51 -18.72 21.93
CA ALA A 86 27.84 -18.28 23.14
C ALA A 86 26.36 -18.70 23.04
N PRO A 87 25.84 -19.51 23.98
CA PRO A 87 24.41 -19.73 24.08
C PRO A 87 23.75 -18.39 24.39
N CYS A 88 22.95 -17.85 23.47
CA CYS A 88 22.09 -16.72 23.78
C CYS A 88 20.97 -17.19 24.72
N GLU A 89 21.24 -17.17 26.02
CA GLU A 89 20.26 -17.40 27.09
C GLU A 89 19.48 -16.13 27.49
N ARG A 90 19.67 -14.99 26.82
CA ARG A 90 19.15 -13.69 27.31
C ARG A 90 17.78 -13.22 26.80
N VAL A 91 16.98 -14.08 26.16
CA VAL A 91 15.55 -13.77 25.93
C VAL A 91 14.66 -14.83 26.59
N ALA A 92 14.86 -14.99 27.89
CA ALA A 92 13.92 -15.62 28.79
C ALA A 92 13.58 -14.63 29.91
N ARG A 93 12.54 -13.80 29.67
CA ARG A 93 11.55 -13.28 30.65
C ARG A 93 10.96 -11.94 30.19
N LYS A 94 9.74 -12.00 29.65
CA LYS A 94 8.58 -11.35 30.30
C LYS A 94 7.32 -12.11 29.93
N ALA A 95 6.55 -12.39 30.98
CA ALA A 95 5.54 -13.43 31.07
C ALA A 95 4.24 -13.08 30.32
N GLU A 96 3.62 -14.11 29.74
CA GLU A 96 2.28 -14.60 30.13
C GLU A 96 1.90 -15.79 29.22
N GLY A 97 1.86 -17.01 29.80
CA GLY A 97 1.33 -18.21 29.12
C GLY A 97 2.28 -19.42 28.98
N GLU A 98 3.11 -19.70 29.98
CA GLU A 98 4.06 -20.83 29.99
C GLU A 98 3.40 -22.15 30.38
N THR A 99 2.79 -22.82 29.39
CA THR A 99 2.67 -24.30 29.35
C THR A 99 2.62 -24.85 27.92
N ARG A 100 2.39 -24.00 26.90
CA ARG A 100 2.35 -24.40 25.48
C ARG A 100 3.66 -24.21 24.69
N GLY A 101 4.69 -23.63 25.31
CA GLY A 101 5.96 -23.30 24.63
C GLY A 101 6.92 -24.47 24.43
N TRP A 102 6.97 -25.42 25.37
CA TRP A 102 7.97 -26.49 25.37
C TRP A 102 7.75 -27.51 24.23
N ALA A 103 6.50 -27.90 23.99
CA ALA A 103 6.13 -28.80 22.89
C ALA A 103 6.36 -28.17 21.50
N ARG A 104 6.27 -26.84 21.35
CA ARG A 104 6.60 -26.16 20.08
C ARG A 104 8.11 -26.18 19.79
N ARG A 105 8.95 -26.14 20.83
CA ARG A 105 10.42 -26.07 20.71
C ARG A 105 11.02 -27.39 20.21
N TRP A 106 10.47 -28.53 20.62
CA TRP A 106 10.94 -29.86 20.18
C TRP A 106 10.33 -30.34 18.85
N TRP A 107 9.11 -29.89 18.53
CA TRP A 107 8.41 -30.31 17.30
C TRP A 107 8.67 -29.37 16.13
N GLY A 108 9.26 -28.19 16.37
CA GLY A 108 9.55 -27.17 15.37
C GLY A 108 10.54 -27.62 14.28
N PRO A 109 11.75 -28.11 14.61
CA PRO A 109 12.76 -28.51 13.61
C PRO A 109 12.27 -29.63 12.69
N THR A 110 11.61 -30.66 13.25
CA THR A 110 11.06 -31.76 12.45
C THR A 110 9.87 -31.32 11.58
N ARG A 111 9.10 -30.30 11.98
CA ARG A 111 8.03 -29.72 11.15
C ARG A 111 8.60 -28.87 10.02
N HIS A 112 9.58 -28.02 10.30
CA HIS A 112 10.26 -27.22 9.28
C HIS A 112 10.95 -28.11 8.24
N GLY A 113 11.76 -29.07 8.69
CA GLY A 113 12.43 -30.03 7.80
C GLY A 113 11.45 -30.83 6.94
N ARG A 114 10.32 -31.27 7.51
CA ARG A 114 9.25 -31.97 6.74
C ARG A 114 8.60 -31.08 5.69
N ARG A 115 8.36 -29.79 5.99
CA ARG A 115 7.78 -28.83 5.04
C ARG A 115 8.77 -28.50 3.92
N ILE A 116 10.03 -28.21 4.26
CA ILE A 116 11.11 -27.99 3.30
C ILE A 116 11.26 -29.20 2.37
N ALA A 117 11.30 -30.41 2.94
CA ALA A 117 11.37 -31.66 2.17
C ALA A 117 10.17 -31.84 1.23
N ARG A 118 8.97 -31.46 1.66
CA ARG A 118 7.75 -31.58 0.85
C ARG A 118 7.73 -30.60 -0.29
N PHE A 119 8.15 -29.35 -0.05
CA PHE A 119 8.32 -28.35 -1.10
C PHE A 119 9.32 -28.84 -2.14
N ALA A 120 10.50 -29.30 -1.70
CA ALA A 120 11.53 -29.83 -2.58
C ALA A 120 11.05 -31.01 -3.44
N ARG A 121 10.33 -31.97 -2.84
CA ARG A 121 9.71 -33.09 -3.59
C ARG A 121 8.66 -32.62 -4.59
N SER A 122 7.90 -31.58 -4.27
CA SER A 122 6.89 -31.01 -5.18
C SER A 122 7.58 -30.34 -6.37
N CYS A 123 8.69 -29.62 -6.15
CA CYS A 123 9.53 -29.10 -7.22
C CYS A 123 10.12 -30.22 -8.09
N ALA A 124 10.61 -31.32 -7.51
CA ALA A 124 11.13 -32.45 -8.27
C ALA A 124 10.06 -33.12 -9.14
N GLN A 125 8.89 -33.42 -8.56
CA GLN A 125 7.76 -33.97 -9.28
C GLN A 125 7.30 -33.05 -10.42
N PHE A 126 7.24 -31.75 -10.14
CA PHE A 126 6.88 -30.73 -11.13
C PHE A 126 7.89 -30.66 -12.28
N ALA A 127 9.17 -30.54 -11.97
CA ALA A 127 10.24 -30.41 -12.96
C ALA A 127 10.30 -31.63 -13.88
N GLN A 128 10.13 -32.84 -13.32
CA GLN A 128 10.05 -34.07 -14.10
C GLN A 128 8.83 -34.08 -15.04
N ALA A 129 7.66 -33.65 -14.56
CA ALA A 129 6.43 -33.63 -15.36
C ALA A 129 6.40 -32.53 -16.43
N VAL A 130 7.16 -31.44 -16.23
CA VAL A 130 7.26 -30.33 -17.18
C VAL A 130 8.36 -30.53 -18.21
N GLU A 131 9.39 -31.31 -17.87
CA GLU A 131 10.64 -31.43 -18.63
C GLU A 131 11.30 -30.05 -18.77
N LEU A 132 11.67 -29.47 -17.63
CA LEU A 132 12.32 -28.16 -17.59
C LEU A 132 13.72 -28.22 -18.24
N GLY A 133 13.93 -27.38 -19.25
CA GLY A 133 15.19 -27.23 -19.98
C GLY A 133 16.01 -26.02 -19.53
N ALA A 134 17.19 -25.85 -20.12
CA ALA A 134 18.15 -24.82 -19.70
C ALA A 134 17.70 -23.38 -20.02
N ASP A 135 16.87 -23.21 -21.05
CA ASP A 135 16.37 -21.90 -21.45
C ASP A 135 15.07 -21.52 -20.71
N ASP A 136 14.48 -22.46 -19.96
CA ASP A 136 13.22 -22.25 -19.27
C ASP A 136 13.39 -21.31 -18.06
N GLN A 137 12.35 -20.53 -17.81
CA GLN A 137 12.33 -19.50 -16.77
C GLN A 137 11.24 -19.84 -15.74
N VAL A 138 11.56 -19.84 -14.45
CA VAL A 138 10.60 -20.10 -13.37
C VAL A 138 10.41 -18.88 -12.48
N LEU A 139 9.24 -18.25 -12.57
CA LEU A 139 8.82 -17.18 -11.67
C LEU A 139 8.04 -17.75 -10.47
N MET A 140 8.52 -17.45 -9.28
CA MET A 140 7.82 -17.62 -8.01
C MET A 140 7.24 -16.25 -7.59
N PRO A 141 6.00 -15.91 -7.97
CA PRO A 141 5.44 -14.58 -7.72
C PRO A 141 5.21 -14.31 -6.23
N THR A 142 4.96 -15.35 -5.44
CA THR A 142 4.84 -15.26 -3.98
C THR A 142 5.96 -16.10 -3.33
N ALA A 143 7.10 -15.47 -3.08
CA ALA A 143 8.25 -16.12 -2.44
C ALA A 143 8.51 -15.60 -1.00
N SER A 144 9.04 -16.49 -0.18
CA SER A 144 9.63 -16.18 1.13
C SER A 144 11.01 -16.83 1.25
N LEU A 145 11.81 -16.37 2.22
CA LEU A 145 13.11 -17.02 2.51
C LEU A 145 12.95 -18.48 2.92
N PHE A 146 11.81 -18.85 3.52
CA PHE A 146 11.53 -20.23 3.89
C PHE A 146 11.28 -21.10 2.65
N ASP A 147 10.58 -20.58 1.65
CA ASP A 147 10.37 -21.29 0.38
C ASP A 147 11.69 -21.50 -0.36
N MET A 148 12.61 -20.53 -0.26
CA MET A 148 13.96 -20.66 -0.83
C MET A 148 14.76 -21.81 -0.22
N LEU A 149 14.56 -22.17 1.05
CA LEU A 149 15.19 -23.38 1.63
C LEU A 149 14.71 -24.66 0.94
N GLY A 150 13.42 -24.72 0.61
CA GLY A 150 12.84 -25.82 -0.17
C GLY A 150 13.43 -25.88 -1.58
N LEU A 151 13.57 -24.72 -2.22
CA LEU A 151 14.18 -24.60 -3.54
C LEU A 151 15.65 -25.05 -3.51
N VAL A 152 16.45 -24.56 -2.56
CA VAL A 152 17.85 -24.98 -2.37
C VAL A 152 17.97 -26.49 -2.25
N ARG A 153 17.13 -27.09 -1.40
CA ARG A 153 17.13 -28.54 -1.22
C ARG A 153 16.85 -29.26 -2.54
N TYR A 154 15.84 -28.82 -3.28
CA TYR A 154 15.52 -29.39 -4.60
C TYR A 154 16.73 -29.29 -5.54
N LEU A 155 17.26 -28.08 -5.75
CA LEU A 155 18.39 -27.84 -6.67
C LEU A 155 19.61 -28.71 -6.33
N ARG A 156 19.95 -28.83 -5.04
CA ARG A 156 21.07 -29.66 -4.55
C ARG A 156 20.84 -31.15 -4.77
N THR A 157 19.63 -31.63 -4.51
CA THR A 157 19.31 -33.08 -4.60
C THR A 157 19.05 -33.56 -6.02
N ALA A 158 18.52 -32.69 -6.89
CA ALA A 158 18.17 -33.04 -8.26
C ALA A 158 19.34 -32.90 -9.24
N GLY A 159 20.48 -32.37 -8.82
CA GLY A 159 21.57 -32.00 -9.72
C GLY A 159 21.19 -30.89 -10.72
N ALA A 160 20.03 -30.26 -10.52
CA ALA A 160 19.43 -29.27 -11.43
C ALA A 160 20.01 -27.86 -11.24
N MET A 161 21.23 -27.75 -10.70
CA MET A 161 21.87 -26.47 -10.36
C MET A 161 22.37 -25.67 -11.57
N SER A 162 22.23 -26.18 -12.80
CA SER A 162 22.84 -25.59 -13.99
C SER A 162 21.90 -25.41 -15.19
N ALA A 163 20.64 -25.88 -15.12
CA ALA A 163 19.73 -25.77 -16.25
C ALA A 163 18.79 -24.56 -16.11
N VAL A 164 17.96 -24.50 -15.07
CA VAL A 164 16.81 -23.59 -15.06
C VAL A 164 17.07 -22.34 -14.25
N ARG A 165 16.56 -21.20 -14.71
CA ARG A 165 16.64 -19.93 -13.98
C ARG A 165 15.40 -19.69 -13.13
N TRP A 166 15.63 -19.19 -11.93
CA TRP A 166 14.61 -18.98 -10.91
C TRP A 166 14.50 -17.51 -10.55
N HIS A 167 13.29 -16.99 -10.53
CA HIS A 167 12.98 -15.62 -10.18
C HIS A 167 12.05 -15.62 -8.97
N ALA A 168 12.50 -15.11 -7.83
CA ALA A 168 11.71 -15.09 -6.60
C ALA A 168 11.27 -13.67 -6.26
N LEU A 169 9.96 -13.43 -6.26
CA LEU A 169 9.36 -12.15 -5.96
C LEU A 169 8.85 -12.10 -4.51
N PHE A 170 9.34 -11.11 -3.77
CA PHE A 170 8.98 -10.86 -2.38
C PHE A 170 7.95 -9.73 -2.29
N HIS A 171 6.88 -9.99 -1.53
CA HIS A 171 5.85 -9.02 -1.19
C HIS A 171 5.98 -8.46 0.23
N TYR A 172 6.84 -9.09 1.04
CA TYR A 172 6.96 -8.82 2.46
C TYR A 172 8.41 -8.54 2.83
N GLY A 173 8.59 -7.45 3.59
CA GLY A 173 9.88 -7.08 4.17
C GLY A 173 10.14 -7.78 5.48
N TYR A 174 11.41 -8.02 5.77
CA TYR A 174 11.83 -8.65 7.02
C TYR A 174 11.97 -7.67 8.20
N LEU A 175 11.83 -6.37 8.00
CA LEU A 175 11.76 -5.35 9.07
C LEU A 175 10.35 -4.77 9.09
N ALA A 176 9.86 -4.52 10.30
CA ALA A 176 8.58 -3.86 10.52
C ALA A 176 8.76 -2.35 10.59
N GLY A 177 7.70 -1.60 10.28
CA GLY A 177 7.69 -0.14 10.37
C GLY A 177 8.44 0.53 9.22
N ARG A 178 9.05 1.67 9.54
CA ARG A 178 9.75 2.55 8.60
C ARG A 178 11.14 2.89 9.11
N GLU A 179 12.01 3.46 8.28
CA GLU A 179 13.21 4.09 8.82
C GLU A 179 12.81 5.30 9.70
N PRO A 180 13.46 5.53 10.86
CA PRO A 180 14.68 4.86 11.37
C PRO A 180 14.44 3.60 12.24
N ASP A 181 13.20 3.14 12.45
CA ASP A 181 12.83 2.01 13.33
C ASP A 181 13.56 0.69 13.02
N TYR A 182 14.17 0.60 11.84
CA TYR A 182 14.96 -0.56 11.41
C TYR A 182 16.21 -0.76 12.25
N ALA A 183 16.81 0.31 12.79
CA ALA A 183 17.98 0.21 13.66
C ALA A 183 17.67 -0.58 14.95
N ALA A 184 16.46 -0.47 15.50
CA ALA A 184 16.04 -1.22 16.68
C ALA A 184 15.79 -2.72 16.42
N GLN A 185 15.98 -3.20 15.18
CA GLN A 185 15.69 -4.58 14.75
C GLN A 185 16.96 -5.34 14.33
N GLU A 186 18.12 -5.00 14.90
CA GLU A 186 19.42 -5.63 14.65
C GLU A 186 19.37 -7.16 14.72
N ASP A 187 18.79 -7.74 15.78
CA ASP A 187 18.66 -9.20 15.90
C ASP A 187 17.93 -9.83 14.71
N ARG A 188 16.92 -9.14 14.17
CA ARG A 188 16.15 -9.63 13.02
C ARG A 188 16.96 -9.51 11.75
N THR A 189 17.71 -8.43 11.59
CA THR A 189 18.69 -8.23 10.50
C THR A 189 19.75 -9.32 10.50
N GLU A 190 20.34 -9.64 11.65
CA GLU A 190 21.36 -10.68 11.75
C GLU A 190 20.80 -12.07 11.42
N ARG A 191 19.62 -12.42 11.93
CA ARG A 191 18.97 -13.71 11.62
C ARG A 191 18.65 -13.85 10.14
N VAL A 192 18.09 -12.81 9.53
CA VAL A 192 17.73 -12.80 8.11
C VAL A 192 18.97 -12.77 7.23
N GLY A 193 20.00 -12.01 7.61
CA GLY A 193 21.30 -11.98 6.96
C GLY A 193 21.94 -13.36 6.93
N ARG A 194 22.00 -14.07 8.06
CA ARG A 194 22.50 -15.46 8.10
C ARG A 194 21.70 -16.41 7.22
N GLN A 195 20.37 -16.27 7.21
CA GLN A 195 19.53 -17.11 6.35
C GLN A 195 19.80 -16.84 4.88
N LEU A 196 19.95 -15.58 4.48
CA LEU A 196 20.20 -15.16 3.10
C LEU A 196 21.62 -15.52 2.66
N ASP A 197 22.63 -15.34 3.52
CA ASP A 197 24.02 -15.74 3.26
C ASP A 197 24.12 -17.24 2.99
N TYR A 198 23.42 -18.06 3.79
CA TYR A 198 23.32 -19.50 3.53
C TYR A 198 22.72 -19.81 2.15
N LEU A 199 21.64 -19.12 1.76
CA LEU A 199 21.01 -19.33 0.44
C LEU A 199 21.96 -18.96 -0.70
N VAL A 200 22.58 -17.77 -0.62
CA VAL A 200 23.49 -17.23 -1.66
C VAL A 200 24.74 -18.08 -1.82
N ARG A 201 25.33 -18.58 -0.71
CA ARG A 201 26.49 -19.48 -0.78
C ARG A 201 26.16 -20.86 -1.32
N THR A 202 24.90 -21.30 -1.19
CA THR A 202 24.49 -22.64 -1.60
C THR A 202 24.06 -22.69 -3.06
N ILE A 203 23.52 -21.60 -3.61
CA ILE A 203 23.04 -21.52 -5.00
C ILE A 203 24.11 -20.85 -5.88
N PRO A 204 24.54 -21.48 -6.99
CA PRO A 204 25.47 -20.85 -7.92
C PRO A 204 24.96 -19.49 -8.44
N PRO A 205 25.86 -18.53 -8.72
CA PRO A 205 25.50 -17.31 -9.42
C PRO A 205 24.77 -17.59 -10.74
N GLY A 206 23.81 -16.73 -11.11
CA GLY A 206 23.04 -16.85 -12.34
C GLY A 206 21.84 -17.80 -12.31
N VAL A 207 21.68 -18.59 -11.24
CA VAL A 207 20.56 -19.53 -11.09
C VAL A 207 19.34 -18.87 -10.42
N LEU A 208 19.55 -18.01 -9.43
CA LEU A 208 18.48 -17.39 -8.64
C LEU A 208 18.58 -15.86 -8.68
N TYR A 209 17.47 -15.24 -9.06
CA TYR A 209 17.27 -13.79 -9.06
C TYR A 209 16.19 -13.40 -8.06
N LEU A 210 16.46 -12.35 -7.29
CA LEU A 210 15.63 -11.92 -6.19
C LEU A 210 15.02 -10.55 -6.48
N TYR A 211 13.73 -10.42 -6.22
CA TYR A 211 12.97 -9.21 -6.51
C TYR A 211 12.14 -8.77 -5.31
N GLY A 212 12.06 -7.46 -5.10
CA GLY A 212 11.05 -6.83 -4.28
C GLY A 212 9.98 -6.19 -5.16
N THR A 213 8.72 -6.20 -4.71
CA THR A 213 7.63 -5.49 -5.42
C THR A 213 7.73 -3.97 -5.39
N THR A 214 8.58 -3.40 -4.53
CA THR A 214 8.81 -1.96 -4.44
C THR A 214 10.30 -1.67 -4.27
N GLU A 215 10.72 -0.45 -4.58
CA GLU A 215 12.07 0.04 -4.30
C GLU A 215 12.43 -0.01 -2.81
N LYS A 216 11.49 0.32 -1.91
CA LYS A 216 11.75 0.25 -0.46
C LYS A 216 11.96 -1.18 0.00
N LEU A 217 11.17 -2.13 -0.53
CA LEU A 217 11.34 -3.54 -0.22
C LEU A 217 12.66 -4.11 -0.77
N ALA A 218 13.01 -3.78 -2.01
CA ALA A 218 14.29 -4.18 -2.59
C ALA A 218 15.47 -3.57 -1.80
N ARG A 219 15.42 -2.27 -1.48
CA ARG A 219 16.44 -1.61 -0.64
C ARG A 219 16.57 -2.28 0.72
N GLN A 220 15.46 -2.64 1.34
CA GLN A 220 15.46 -3.30 2.65
C GLN A 220 16.32 -4.56 2.66
N TYR A 221 16.18 -5.44 1.65
CA TYR A 221 17.05 -6.62 1.52
C TYR A 221 18.48 -6.26 1.09
N ASN A 222 18.65 -5.28 0.21
CA ASN A 222 19.97 -4.82 -0.24
C ASN A 222 20.84 -4.26 0.90
N ARG A 223 20.23 -3.77 1.99
CA ARG A 223 20.95 -3.34 3.20
C ARG A 223 21.78 -4.46 3.85
N LEU A 224 21.47 -5.72 3.56
CA LEU A 224 22.26 -6.86 4.05
C LEU A 224 23.60 -7.00 3.32
N GLY A 225 23.76 -6.41 2.12
CA GLY A 225 25.01 -6.44 1.36
C GLY A 225 25.39 -7.83 0.81
N LEU A 226 24.45 -8.78 0.77
CA LEU A 226 24.73 -10.18 0.40
C LEU A 226 24.40 -10.51 -1.06
N VAL A 227 23.33 -9.93 -1.60
CA VAL A 227 22.84 -10.19 -2.96
C VAL A 227 21.93 -9.04 -3.39
N ARG A 228 21.93 -8.75 -4.70
CA ARG A 228 21.11 -7.68 -5.28
C ARG A 228 19.66 -8.12 -5.45
N PHE A 229 18.77 -7.48 -4.70
CA PHE A 229 17.34 -7.43 -4.97
C PHE A 229 17.02 -6.34 -5.99
N ARG A 230 16.32 -6.73 -7.06
CA ARG A 230 15.80 -5.81 -8.09
C ARG A 230 14.34 -5.47 -7.80
N VAL A 231 13.80 -4.46 -8.47
CA VAL A 231 12.36 -4.16 -8.42
C VAL A 231 11.66 -4.88 -9.56
N LEU A 232 10.59 -5.60 -9.25
CA LEU A 232 9.67 -6.16 -10.25
C LEU A 232 8.26 -5.66 -9.94
N PRO A 233 7.65 -4.84 -10.80
CA PRO A 233 6.35 -4.23 -10.51
C PRO A 233 5.23 -5.27 -10.51
N PHE A 234 4.10 -4.90 -9.90
CA PHE A 234 2.88 -5.70 -9.95
C PHE A 234 2.16 -5.49 -11.30
N PRO A 235 1.76 -6.53 -12.05
CA PRO A 235 1.06 -6.36 -13.31
C PRO A 235 -0.41 -5.96 -13.10
N VAL A 236 -0.95 -5.15 -14.00
CA VAL A 236 -2.39 -4.85 -14.05
C VAL A 236 -3.03 -5.56 -15.23
N ASP A 237 -4.25 -6.05 -15.00
CA ASP A 237 -5.14 -6.58 -16.01
C ASP A 237 -5.71 -5.46 -16.91
N PRO A 238 -5.39 -5.40 -18.22
CA PRO A 238 -5.80 -4.31 -19.09
C PRO A 238 -7.30 -4.07 -19.17
N CYS A 239 -8.10 -5.10 -18.90
CA CYS A 239 -9.54 -4.97 -18.94
C CYS A 239 -10.13 -4.16 -17.78
N VAL A 240 -9.39 -3.90 -16.68
CA VAL A 240 -9.96 -3.13 -15.54
C VAL A 240 -10.37 -1.71 -15.92
N TRP A 241 -9.79 -1.17 -17.00
CA TRP A 241 -10.11 0.17 -17.52
C TRP A 241 -10.77 0.16 -18.91
N GLN A 242 -10.99 -1.01 -19.50
CA GLN A 242 -11.75 -1.16 -20.74
C GLN A 242 -13.25 -1.23 -20.40
N GLY A 243 -14.09 -0.51 -21.14
CA GLY A 243 -15.54 -0.48 -20.94
C GLY A 243 -16.05 0.80 -20.26
N SER A 244 -17.38 0.93 -20.18
CA SER A 244 -18.05 2.13 -19.66
C SER A 244 -17.88 2.24 -18.14
N SER A 245 -17.29 3.33 -17.68
CA SER A 245 -17.31 3.73 -16.27
C SER A 245 -18.68 4.29 -15.90
N ARG A 246 -19.13 4.08 -14.67
CA ARG A 246 -20.34 4.74 -14.14
C ARG A 246 -20.15 6.27 -14.18
N GLY A 247 -21.16 7.01 -14.64
CA GLY A 247 -21.21 8.47 -14.51
C GLY A 247 -21.73 8.85 -13.12
N SER A 248 -21.18 9.90 -12.50
CA SER A 248 -21.65 10.33 -11.16
C SER A 248 -23.10 10.84 -11.15
N ALA A 249 -23.69 11.10 -12.32
CA ALA A 249 -25.08 11.52 -12.46
C ALA A 249 -26.10 10.40 -12.16
N ASP A 250 -25.67 9.13 -12.14
CA ASP A 250 -26.57 7.96 -12.07
C ASP A 250 -26.90 7.49 -10.63
N GLY A 251 -26.64 8.31 -9.61
CA GLY A 251 -27.04 8.05 -8.23
C GLY A 251 -26.03 8.49 -7.17
N PRO A 252 -26.02 7.85 -5.98
CA PRO A 252 -25.12 8.25 -4.90
C PRO A 252 -23.66 8.06 -5.29
N PHE A 253 -22.81 8.98 -4.79
CA PHE A 253 -21.37 8.94 -4.98
C PHE A 253 -20.80 7.66 -4.36
N ARG A 254 -20.22 6.78 -5.17
CA ARG A 254 -19.84 5.44 -4.74
C ARG A 254 -18.37 5.37 -4.32
N ILE A 255 -18.16 5.10 -3.04
CA ILE A 255 -16.84 4.86 -2.48
C ILE A 255 -16.61 3.38 -2.23
N THR A 256 -15.47 2.87 -2.68
CA THR A 256 -15.07 1.48 -2.42
C THR A 256 -13.97 1.43 -1.36
N CYS A 257 -14.21 0.68 -0.29
CA CYS A 257 -13.15 0.22 0.62
C CYS A 257 -12.28 -0.79 -0.13
N ALA A 258 -11.11 -0.33 -0.56
CA ALA A 258 -10.28 -1.06 -1.51
C ALA A 258 -9.58 -2.26 -0.85
N GLY A 259 -9.85 -3.45 -1.40
CA GLY A 259 -9.30 -4.71 -0.94
C GLY A 259 -10.04 -5.34 0.24
N TYR A 260 -9.81 -6.64 0.46
CA TYR A 260 -10.42 -7.35 1.57
C TYR A 260 -9.88 -6.85 2.93
N LEU A 261 -10.78 -6.53 3.86
CA LEU A 261 -10.42 -6.01 5.17
C LEU A 261 -9.65 -7.05 6.00
N ARG A 262 -8.38 -6.74 6.24
CA ARG A 262 -7.43 -7.47 7.09
C ARG A 262 -6.84 -6.53 8.13
N ARG A 263 -6.06 -7.04 9.08
CA ARG A 263 -5.51 -6.24 10.19
C ARG A 263 -4.76 -5.02 9.63
N GLU A 264 -3.78 -5.29 8.79
CA GLU A 264 -2.94 -4.33 8.07
C GLU A 264 -3.68 -3.51 7.01
N LYS A 265 -4.86 -3.97 6.57
CA LYS A 265 -5.74 -3.28 5.61
C LYS A 265 -6.89 -2.55 6.29
N GLY A 266 -6.69 -2.10 7.53
CA GLY A 266 -7.63 -1.20 8.19
C GLY A 266 -8.84 -1.83 8.85
N LYS A 267 -8.85 -3.15 9.07
CA LYS A 267 -9.95 -3.84 9.77
C LYS A 267 -10.31 -3.19 11.10
N MET A 268 -9.32 -2.67 11.83
CA MET A 268 -9.54 -2.02 13.14
C MET A 268 -10.11 -0.60 13.00
N ARG A 269 -9.86 0.06 11.87
CA ARG A 269 -10.23 1.45 11.56
C ARG A 269 -11.58 1.54 10.84
N ALA A 270 -12.01 0.48 10.15
CA ALA A 270 -13.22 0.45 9.34
C ALA A 270 -14.49 0.86 10.09
N GLY A 271 -14.63 0.50 11.37
CA GLY A 271 -15.80 0.92 12.16
C GLY A 271 -15.80 2.41 12.50
N GLN A 272 -14.64 3.01 12.80
CA GLN A 272 -14.54 4.45 13.01
C GLN A 272 -14.85 5.20 11.72
N PHE A 273 -14.29 4.75 10.61
CA PHE A 273 -14.53 5.30 9.28
C PHE A 273 -16.02 5.32 8.90
N VAL A 274 -16.73 4.20 9.08
CA VAL A 274 -18.17 4.15 8.76
C VAL A 274 -18.96 5.08 9.69
N ARG A 275 -18.64 5.12 10.98
CA ARG A 275 -19.34 6.00 11.94
C ARG A 275 -19.14 7.48 11.62
N SER A 276 -17.94 7.89 11.20
CA SER A 276 -17.65 9.30 10.90
C SER A 276 -18.36 9.79 9.63
N LEU A 277 -18.77 8.89 8.74
CA LEU A 277 -19.53 9.19 7.52
C LEU A 277 -21.04 8.96 7.65
N TRP A 278 -21.50 8.30 8.72
CA TRP A 278 -22.82 7.68 8.71
C TRP A 278 -23.95 8.70 8.56
N ASP A 279 -24.07 9.64 9.50
CA ASP A 279 -25.20 10.58 9.52
C ASP A 279 -25.14 11.55 8.33
N ASP A 280 -23.95 12.08 8.02
CA ASP A 280 -23.79 13.12 7.01
C ASP A 280 -23.70 12.59 5.58
N GLU A 281 -23.09 11.44 5.32
CA GLU A 281 -22.84 11.01 3.93
C GLU A 281 -23.64 9.77 3.54
N ILE A 282 -23.66 8.74 4.39
CA ILE A 282 -24.24 7.44 4.04
C ILE A 282 -25.77 7.44 4.24
N ALA A 283 -26.23 7.80 5.44
CA ALA A 283 -27.65 7.78 5.81
C ALA A 283 -28.45 8.86 5.08
N SER A 284 -27.80 9.96 4.67
CA SER A 284 -28.39 11.02 3.85
C SER A 284 -28.57 10.60 2.38
N GLY A 285 -28.03 9.45 1.97
CA GLY A 285 -28.07 8.97 0.58
C GLY A 285 -27.11 9.71 -0.37
N ARG A 286 -26.20 10.54 0.16
CA ARG A 286 -25.18 11.22 -0.66
C ARG A 286 -24.06 10.27 -1.10
N LEU A 287 -23.76 9.27 -0.28
CA LEU A 287 -22.68 8.32 -0.48
C LEU A 287 -23.18 6.88 -0.38
N GLN A 288 -22.69 6.02 -1.27
CA GLN A 288 -22.81 4.57 -1.16
C GLN A 288 -21.44 3.95 -0.89
N LEU A 289 -21.34 3.10 0.13
CA LEU A 289 -20.11 2.40 0.47
C LEU A 289 -20.12 0.98 -0.09
N VAL A 290 -19.06 0.57 -0.76
CA VAL A 290 -18.84 -0.82 -1.21
C VAL A 290 -17.68 -1.43 -0.42
N ALA A 291 -17.88 -2.61 0.17
CA ALA A 291 -16.83 -3.27 0.96
C ALA A 291 -16.78 -4.78 0.73
N GLN A 292 -15.58 -5.30 0.44
CA GLN A 292 -15.28 -6.73 0.47
C GLN A 292 -14.85 -7.14 1.88
N THR A 293 -15.66 -7.96 2.56
CA THR A 293 -15.42 -8.33 3.95
C THR A 293 -16.14 -9.64 4.32
N ASN A 294 -16.11 -10.03 5.59
CA ASN A 294 -16.91 -11.13 6.11
C ASN A 294 -17.97 -10.63 7.09
N LYS A 295 -18.96 -11.47 7.40
CA LYS A 295 -20.08 -11.14 8.31
C LYS A 295 -19.64 -10.57 9.66
N ARG A 296 -18.61 -11.17 10.28
CA ARG A 296 -18.12 -10.75 11.60
C ARG A 296 -17.53 -9.34 11.54
N GLN A 297 -16.80 -9.03 10.48
CA GLN A 297 -16.20 -7.72 10.27
C GLN A 297 -17.26 -6.67 9.89
N ALA A 298 -18.18 -6.97 8.98
CA ALA A 298 -19.29 -6.08 8.64
C ALA A 298 -20.11 -5.66 9.87
N ARG A 299 -20.40 -6.59 10.79
CA ARG A 299 -21.11 -6.27 12.04
C ARG A 299 -20.36 -5.27 12.93
N ARG A 300 -19.02 -5.28 12.89
CA ARG A 300 -18.17 -4.32 13.64
C ARG A 300 -18.07 -2.96 12.96
N MET A 301 -18.37 -2.89 11.67
CA MET A 301 -18.37 -1.63 10.91
C MET A 301 -19.61 -0.80 11.22
N LEU A 302 -20.74 -1.44 11.45
CA LEU A 302 -22.00 -0.76 11.73
C LEU A 302 -22.05 -0.19 13.17
N PRO A 303 -22.71 0.96 13.38
CA PRO A 303 -22.93 1.51 14.70
C PRO A 303 -23.82 0.58 15.56
N ALA A 304 -23.54 0.48 16.86
CA ALA A 304 -24.20 -0.47 17.76
C ALA A 304 -25.71 -0.19 17.96
N ARG A 305 -26.17 1.05 17.76
CA ARG A 305 -27.59 1.45 17.68
C ARG A 305 -27.75 2.70 16.80
N PRO A 306 -28.75 2.77 15.91
CA PRO A 306 -29.18 4.01 15.30
C PRO A 306 -29.52 5.09 16.33
N LYS A 307 -29.03 6.32 16.17
CA LYS A 307 -29.65 7.48 16.85
C LYS A 307 -31.09 7.64 16.33
N LYS A 308 -32.03 8.13 17.16
CA LYS A 308 -33.46 8.30 16.79
C LYS A 308 -33.68 9.10 15.50
N SER A 309 -32.75 9.99 15.14
CA SER A 309 -32.73 10.73 13.86
C SER A 309 -32.70 9.80 12.64
N LEU A 310 -32.04 8.64 12.75
CA LEU A 310 -31.92 7.66 11.67
C LEU A 310 -33.28 7.05 11.29
N VAL A 311 -34.17 6.85 12.27
CA VAL A 311 -35.50 6.28 12.03
C VAL A 311 -36.36 7.24 11.20
N ARG A 312 -36.20 8.56 11.39
CA ARG A 312 -36.89 9.59 10.60
C ARG A 312 -36.31 9.73 9.19
N ALA A 313 -34.99 9.87 9.04
CA ALA A 313 -34.36 10.04 7.73
C ALA A 313 -34.60 8.84 6.78
N LEU A 314 -34.63 7.62 7.33
CA LEU A 314 -34.94 6.41 6.58
C LEU A 314 -36.43 6.26 6.23
N ALA A 315 -37.33 6.84 7.02
CA ALA A 315 -38.74 6.93 6.67
C ALA A 315 -38.96 7.90 5.49
N ASP A 316 -38.23 9.02 5.47
CA ASP A 316 -38.33 10.05 4.42
C ASP A 316 -37.75 9.61 3.07
N LEU A 317 -36.64 8.85 3.06
CA LEU A 317 -36.07 8.26 1.83
C LEU A 317 -37.02 7.27 1.14
N ARG A 318 -37.90 6.59 1.91
CA ARG A 318 -38.92 5.68 1.36
C ARG A 318 -40.08 6.43 0.70
N CYS A 319 -40.55 7.52 1.30
CA CYS A 319 -41.65 8.32 0.77
C CYS A 319 -41.32 8.96 -0.59
N ARG A 320 -40.03 9.22 -0.86
CA ARG A 320 -39.58 9.77 -2.15
C ARG A 320 -39.38 8.72 -3.26
N GLY A 321 -39.34 7.44 -2.93
CA GLY A 321 -39.19 6.33 -3.89
C GLY A 321 -40.49 5.68 -4.37
N ILE A 322 -41.65 6.05 -3.80
CA ILE A 322 -42.95 5.39 -4.05
C ILE A 322 -43.91 6.25 -4.90
N ARG A 323 -43.47 7.40 -5.44
CA ARG A 323 -44.31 8.20 -6.37
C ARG A 323 -44.06 7.89 -7.86
N ALA A 324 -44.01 6.61 -8.21
CA ALA A 324 -44.22 6.15 -9.57
C ALA A 324 -44.93 4.79 -9.51
N CYS A 325 -46.08 4.71 -10.18
CA CYS A 325 -47.03 3.59 -10.25
C CYS A 325 -48.13 3.61 -9.18
N SER A 326 -49.10 4.52 -9.36
CA SER A 326 -50.49 4.21 -9.04
C SER A 326 -51.09 3.51 -10.25
N ASP A 327 -51.45 2.23 -10.12
CA ASP A 327 -52.73 1.69 -10.57
C ASP A 327 -52.90 0.22 -10.16
N GLY A 328 -53.99 -0.03 -9.42
CA GLY A 328 -54.76 -1.29 -9.42
C GLY A 328 -54.17 -2.54 -8.78
N GLY A 329 -54.68 -2.90 -7.59
CA GLY A 329 -54.67 -4.32 -7.16
C GLY A 329 -54.56 -4.51 -5.65
N GLY A 330 -55.70 -4.57 -4.97
CA GLY A 330 -55.79 -4.94 -3.56
C GLY A 330 -55.33 -6.38 -3.34
N GLY A 331 -54.16 -6.54 -2.74
CA GLY A 331 -53.63 -7.82 -2.28
C GLY A 331 -53.04 -7.65 -0.88
N SER A 332 -53.65 -8.35 0.09
CA SER A 332 -53.20 -8.48 1.47
C SER A 332 -51.76 -9.05 1.51
N LEU A 333 -50.77 -8.17 1.63
CA LEU A 333 -49.38 -8.52 1.88
C LEU A 333 -49.14 -8.52 3.39
N GLY A 334 -48.82 -9.71 3.93
CA GLY A 334 -48.51 -9.93 5.33
C GLY A 334 -47.47 -8.95 5.86
N SER A 335 -47.70 -8.49 7.09
CA SER A 335 -46.86 -7.55 7.81
C SER A 335 -45.55 -8.21 8.29
N GLU A 336 -44.70 -8.66 7.37
CA GLU A 336 -43.28 -8.82 7.70
C GLU A 336 -42.66 -7.43 7.73
N ARG A 337 -42.40 -6.90 8.94
CA ARG A 337 -41.60 -5.68 9.12
C ARG A 337 -40.25 -5.87 8.38
N PRO A 338 -39.95 -5.09 7.33
CA PRO A 338 -38.68 -5.22 6.65
C PRO A 338 -37.54 -4.82 7.61
N PRO A 339 -36.40 -5.52 7.59
CA PRO A 339 -35.33 -5.32 8.54
C PRO A 339 -34.80 -3.89 8.50
N LEU A 340 -34.44 -3.35 9.67
CA LEU A 340 -33.82 -2.03 9.81
C LEU A 340 -32.58 -1.92 8.88
N PRO A 341 -32.30 -0.77 8.23
CA PRO A 341 -31.22 -0.61 7.23
C PRO A 341 -29.78 -0.71 7.78
N CYS A 342 -29.63 -1.13 9.04
CA CYS A 342 -28.36 -1.43 9.69
C CYS A 342 -28.16 -2.94 9.88
N THR A 343 -28.73 -3.78 9.01
CA THR A 343 -28.56 -5.23 9.10
C THR A 343 -27.52 -5.70 8.11
N VAL A 344 -26.51 -6.41 8.61
CA VAL A 344 -25.56 -7.14 7.76
C VAL A 344 -26.34 -8.27 7.09
N PRO A 345 -26.35 -8.37 5.74
CA PRO A 345 -27.15 -9.35 5.05
C PRO A 345 -26.70 -10.78 5.38
N ARG A 346 -27.64 -11.73 5.31
CA ARG A 346 -27.34 -13.15 5.52
C ARG A 346 -26.40 -13.71 4.46
N GLN A 347 -26.41 -13.17 3.25
CA GLN A 347 -25.50 -13.55 2.17
C GLN A 347 -24.89 -12.28 1.57
N PHE A 348 -23.60 -12.36 1.23
CA PHE A 348 -22.87 -11.25 0.63
C PHE A 348 -22.94 -11.41 -0.89
N LYS A 349 -23.06 -10.29 -1.61
CA LYS A 349 -23.18 -10.30 -3.06
C LYS A 349 -21.86 -10.77 -3.70
N THR A 350 -21.96 -11.45 -4.83
CA THR A 350 -20.81 -11.92 -5.63
C THR A 350 -20.45 -10.96 -6.76
N ASN A 351 -21.29 -9.96 -7.01
CA ASN A 351 -21.15 -8.92 -8.02
C ASN A 351 -21.74 -7.60 -7.49
N LEU A 352 -21.36 -6.49 -8.10
CA LEU A 352 -21.90 -5.16 -7.82
C LEU A 352 -22.82 -4.77 -8.98
N ALA A 353 -24.11 -4.55 -8.69
CA ALA A 353 -25.06 -4.11 -9.70
C ALA A 353 -25.15 -2.58 -9.75
N GLN A 354 -25.32 -2.01 -10.94
CA GLN A 354 -25.53 -0.57 -11.09
C GLN A 354 -26.80 -0.10 -10.37
N THR A 355 -27.83 -0.95 -10.33
CA THR A 355 -29.11 -0.72 -9.66
C THR A 355 -29.06 -0.86 -8.14
N ASP A 356 -27.93 -1.22 -7.54
CA ASP A 356 -27.80 -1.34 -6.09
C ASP A 356 -28.03 0.01 -5.40
N ARG A 357 -29.07 0.10 -4.56
CA ARG A 357 -29.42 1.31 -3.79
C ARG A 357 -29.14 1.19 -2.29
N ASP A 358 -28.62 0.05 -1.82
CA ASP A 358 -28.27 -0.13 -0.41
C ASP A 358 -27.20 0.91 0.01
N PRO A 359 -27.30 1.54 1.20
CA PRO A 359 -26.30 2.51 1.65
C PRO A 359 -24.90 1.89 1.80
N ILE A 360 -24.84 0.60 2.14
CA ILE A 360 -23.61 -0.20 2.11
C ILE A 360 -23.86 -1.50 1.33
N VAL A 361 -23.05 -1.73 0.30
CA VAL A 361 -23.01 -2.99 -0.45
C VAL A 361 -21.88 -3.88 0.07
N TRP A 362 -22.26 -5.06 0.56
CA TRP A 362 -21.34 -6.06 1.12
C TRP A 362 -21.02 -7.14 0.09
N LEU A 363 -19.75 -7.21 -0.29
CA LEU A 363 -19.25 -8.13 -1.30
C LEU A 363 -18.49 -9.31 -0.66
N LYS A 364 -18.65 -10.50 -1.25
CA LYS A 364 -17.89 -11.70 -0.88
C LYS A 364 -16.41 -11.53 -1.25
N HIS A 365 -15.56 -12.30 -0.59
CA HIS A 365 -14.16 -12.48 -0.99
C HIS A 365 -13.82 -13.98 -1.08
N PRO A 366 -13.06 -14.42 -2.11
CA PRO A 366 -12.67 -13.65 -3.30
C PRO A 366 -13.88 -13.38 -4.24
N LEU A 367 -13.74 -12.36 -5.10
CA LEU A 367 -14.63 -12.11 -6.24
C LEU A 367 -14.09 -12.82 -7.48
N SER A 368 -14.98 -13.09 -8.45
CA SER A 368 -14.53 -13.45 -9.80
C SER A 368 -13.80 -12.27 -10.46
N ARG A 369 -13.00 -12.56 -11.49
CA ARG A 369 -12.27 -11.54 -12.26
C ARG A 369 -13.19 -10.46 -12.82
N GLU A 370 -14.31 -10.87 -13.42
CA GLU A 370 -15.31 -9.95 -13.97
C GLU A 370 -15.98 -9.10 -12.88
N ALA A 371 -16.45 -9.72 -11.80
CA ALA A 371 -17.04 -8.97 -10.69
C ALA A 371 -16.05 -7.99 -10.03
N TYR A 372 -14.77 -8.36 -9.96
CA TYR A 372 -13.71 -7.47 -9.46
C TYR A 372 -13.50 -6.25 -10.37
N ARG A 373 -13.41 -6.47 -11.69
CA ARG A 373 -13.33 -5.40 -12.69
C ARG A 373 -14.53 -4.46 -12.61
N ASP A 374 -15.73 -5.02 -12.49
CA ASP A 374 -16.96 -4.23 -12.41
C ASP A 374 -17.01 -3.37 -11.16
N VAL A 375 -16.51 -3.87 -10.02
CA VAL A 375 -16.36 -3.06 -8.81
C VAL A 375 -15.45 -1.86 -9.07
N ILE A 376 -14.29 -2.05 -9.71
CA ILE A 376 -13.39 -0.94 -10.02
C ILE A 376 -14.05 0.06 -10.99
N ARG A 377 -14.63 -0.42 -12.10
CA ARG A 377 -15.26 0.43 -13.13
C ARG A 377 -16.42 1.26 -12.59
N GLN A 378 -17.13 0.72 -11.61
CA GLN A 378 -18.26 1.39 -10.96
C GLN A 378 -17.86 2.24 -9.75
N THR A 379 -16.58 2.28 -9.37
CA THR A 379 -16.09 3.09 -8.24
C THR A 379 -15.86 4.54 -8.67
N ASP A 380 -16.46 5.49 -7.95
CA ASP A 380 -16.20 6.92 -8.15
C ASP A 380 -14.91 7.34 -7.45
N ALA A 381 -14.69 6.88 -6.21
CA ALA A 381 -13.42 7.01 -5.50
C ALA A 381 -13.11 5.80 -4.62
N ALA A 382 -11.83 5.47 -4.44
CA ALA A 382 -11.40 4.35 -3.61
C ALA A 382 -10.73 4.83 -2.32
N VAL A 383 -11.11 4.25 -1.18
CA VAL A 383 -10.48 4.54 0.12
C VAL A 383 -9.64 3.34 0.56
N PHE A 384 -8.38 3.61 0.89
CA PHE A 384 -7.43 2.62 1.39
C PHE A 384 -7.19 2.83 2.89
N LEU A 385 -7.85 2.05 3.74
CA LEU A 385 -7.70 2.16 5.20
C LEU A 385 -6.40 1.51 5.76
N HIS A 386 -5.38 1.38 4.92
CA HIS A 386 -4.19 0.58 5.22
C HIS A 386 -3.41 1.15 6.42
N GLU A 387 -2.68 0.28 7.12
CA GLU A 387 -1.70 0.69 8.13
C GLU A 387 -0.45 1.19 7.43
N GLY A 388 -0.09 2.46 7.64
CA GLY A 388 1.07 3.10 7.02
C GLY A 388 2.37 2.36 7.29
N ASP A 389 2.59 1.89 8.52
CA ASP A 389 3.76 1.09 8.91
C ASP A 389 3.90 -0.19 8.08
N ALA A 390 2.80 -0.94 7.93
CA ALA A 390 2.80 -2.21 7.23
C ALA A 390 3.00 -2.00 5.72
N TYR A 391 2.47 -0.90 5.18
CA TYR A 391 2.57 -0.55 3.77
C TYR A 391 3.67 0.48 3.47
N TYR A 392 4.60 0.72 4.39
CA TYR A 392 5.74 1.58 4.13
C TYR A 392 6.59 1.05 2.98
N ALA A 393 6.90 -0.25 3.01
CA ALA A 393 7.66 -0.94 1.97
C ALA A 393 6.81 -1.81 1.04
N ARG A 394 5.55 -2.12 1.40
CA ARG A 394 4.72 -3.09 0.65
C ARG A 394 3.89 -2.42 -0.44
N CYS A 395 3.74 -3.07 -1.58
CA CYS A 395 2.81 -2.64 -2.63
C CYS A 395 1.36 -3.06 -2.30
N SER A 396 0.38 -2.32 -2.82
CA SER A 396 -1.03 -2.75 -2.85
C SER A 396 -1.48 -2.98 -4.29
N GLY A 397 -1.66 -4.24 -4.70
CA GLY A 397 -2.15 -4.57 -6.06
C GLY A 397 -3.46 -3.85 -6.40
N VAL A 398 -4.40 -3.77 -5.45
CA VAL A 398 -5.66 -3.03 -5.64
C VAL A 398 -5.42 -1.56 -5.96
N LEU A 399 -4.42 -0.91 -5.34
CA LEU A 399 -4.11 0.48 -5.66
C LEU A 399 -3.62 0.60 -7.10
N VAL A 400 -2.79 -0.34 -7.54
CA VAL A 400 -2.30 -0.37 -8.92
C VAL A 400 -3.47 -0.47 -9.91
N ASP A 401 -4.41 -1.38 -9.67
CA ASP A 401 -5.58 -1.58 -10.53
C ASP A 401 -6.49 -0.34 -10.56
N VAL A 402 -6.73 0.27 -9.39
CA VAL A 402 -7.59 1.47 -9.25
C VAL A 402 -6.96 2.70 -9.93
N LEU A 403 -5.67 2.93 -9.75
CA LEU A 403 -4.95 4.02 -10.44
C LEU A 403 -4.90 3.79 -11.95
N ALA A 404 -4.70 2.55 -12.40
CA ALA A 404 -4.74 2.22 -13.82
C ALA A 404 -6.14 2.42 -14.44
N ALA A 405 -7.20 2.29 -13.64
CA ALA A 405 -8.57 2.60 -14.03
C ALA A 405 -8.89 4.11 -14.02
N GLY A 406 -7.95 4.97 -13.61
CA GLY A 406 -8.17 6.40 -13.51
C GLY A 406 -9.22 6.75 -12.46
N VAL A 407 -9.29 5.98 -11.38
CA VAL A 407 -10.21 6.19 -10.26
C VAL A 407 -9.49 7.01 -9.18
N PRO A 408 -10.08 8.12 -8.71
CA PRO A 408 -9.55 8.87 -7.59
C PRO A 408 -9.35 8.05 -6.32
N VAL A 409 -8.29 8.34 -5.56
CA VAL A 409 -7.94 7.55 -4.37
C VAL A 409 -7.76 8.39 -3.11
N LEU A 410 -8.10 7.83 -1.96
CA LEU A 410 -7.75 8.33 -0.64
C LEU A 410 -6.85 7.32 0.06
N VAL A 411 -5.62 7.71 0.38
CA VAL A 411 -4.57 6.80 0.86
C VAL A 411 -3.91 7.30 2.14
N PRO A 412 -3.40 6.41 3.01
CA PRO A 412 -2.79 6.83 4.26
C PRO A 412 -1.43 7.45 3.99
N ALA A 413 -1.11 8.52 4.72
CA ALA A 413 0.20 9.14 4.71
C ALA A 413 1.31 8.16 5.13
N ALA A 414 2.55 8.52 4.80
CA ALA A 414 3.75 7.78 5.15
C ALA A 414 3.70 6.29 4.78
N SER A 415 3.16 6.01 3.59
CA SER A 415 3.05 4.67 3.05
C SER A 415 3.54 4.65 1.60
N TRP A 416 3.79 3.45 1.07
CA TRP A 416 4.01 3.28 -0.36
C TRP A 416 2.82 3.82 -1.17
N LEU A 417 1.59 3.77 -0.63
CA LEU A 417 0.40 4.23 -1.34
C LEU A 417 0.42 5.75 -1.56
N SER A 418 0.74 6.55 -0.53
CA SER A 418 0.82 8.02 -0.65
C SER A 418 1.90 8.45 -1.64
N ARG A 419 3.04 7.75 -1.65
CA ARG A 419 4.17 7.99 -2.58
C ARG A 419 3.83 7.88 -4.05
N GLN A 420 2.73 7.21 -4.40
CA GLN A 420 2.32 7.08 -5.80
C GLN A 420 1.64 8.34 -6.32
N ILE A 421 1.08 9.17 -5.43
CA ILE A 421 0.26 10.34 -5.82
C ILE A 421 0.75 11.67 -5.25
N SER A 422 1.68 11.66 -4.28
CA SER A 422 2.15 12.88 -3.60
C SER A 422 2.75 13.90 -4.56
N GLU A 423 3.58 13.46 -5.51
CA GLU A 423 4.15 14.36 -6.52
C GLU A 423 3.06 15.09 -7.31
N SER A 424 2.02 14.36 -7.74
CA SER A 424 0.89 14.97 -8.43
C SER A 424 0.15 15.98 -7.55
N ILE A 425 -0.04 15.68 -6.27
CA ILE A 425 -0.65 16.63 -5.31
C ILE A 425 0.21 17.88 -5.19
N TYR A 426 1.53 17.75 -5.07
CA TYR A 426 2.43 18.90 -4.96
C TYR A 426 2.42 19.78 -6.20
N GLU A 427 2.50 19.20 -7.40
CA GLU A 427 2.38 19.93 -8.66
C GLU A 427 1.08 20.75 -8.74
N HIS A 428 -0.06 20.15 -8.33
CA HIS A 428 -1.34 20.87 -8.28
C HIS A 428 -1.30 22.07 -7.31
N LEU A 429 -0.69 21.87 -6.14
CA LEU A 429 -0.62 22.90 -5.12
C LEU A 429 0.37 24.02 -5.45
N ASP A 430 1.38 23.75 -6.27
CA ASP A 430 2.30 24.77 -6.78
C ASP A 430 1.64 25.69 -7.82
N GLU A 431 0.68 25.16 -8.59
CA GLU A 431 -0.08 25.92 -9.59
C GLU A 431 -1.22 26.74 -8.95
N LEU A 432 -1.73 26.30 -7.80
CA LEU A 432 -2.90 26.89 -7.14
C LEU A 432 -2.79 28.42 -6.90
N PRO A 433 -1.66 28.99 -6.46
CA PRO A 433 -1.53 30.44 -6.26
C PRO A 433 -1.70 31.27 -7.53
N GLY A 434 -1.45 30.68 -8.71
CA GLY A 434 -1.68 31.33 -10.00
C GLY A 434 -3.15 31.27 -10.45
N ALA A 435 -3.90 30.30 -9.94
CA ALA A 435 -5.31 30.07 -10.29
C ALA A 435 -6.31 30.60 -9.24
N ALA A 436 -5.85 30.91 -8.03
CA ALA A 436 -6.69 31.32 -6.91
C ALA A 436 -6.34 32.72 -6.41
N THR A 437 -7.31 33.40 -5.79
CA THR A 437 -7.10 34.70 -5.15
C THR A 437 -6.32 34.52 -3.84
N VAL A 438 -5.04 34.91 -3.85
CA VAL A 438 -4.19 34.95 -2.65
C VAL A 438 -4.45 36.27 -1.91
N LEU A 439 -5.01 36.19 -0.71
CA LEU A 439 -5.35 37.34 0.12
C LEU A 439 -4.13 37.90 0.85
N ARG A 440 -3.20 37.02 1.25
CA ARG A 440 -1.97 37.41 1.93
C ARG A 440 -0.91 36.34 1.74
N ARG A 441 0.32 36.79 1.49
CA ARG A 441 1.53 35.96 1.53
C ARG A 441 2.39 36.38 2.72
N MET A 442 2.91 35.41 3.44
CA MET A 442 3.90 35.60 4.50
C MET A 442 5.10 34.71 4.27
N THR A 443 6.30 35.27 4.31
CA THR A 443 7.58 34.56 4.21
C THR A 443 8.19 34.30 5.58
N ALA A 444 9.23 33.47 5.63
CA ALA A 444 9.87 33.03 6.87
C ALA A 444 10.32 34.19 7.77
N ASP A 445 10.86 35.27 7.19
CA ASP A 445 11.32 36.49 7.85
C ASP A 445 10.19 37.35 8.42
N GLN A 446 8.98 37.21 7.88
CA GLN A 446 7.77 37.90 8.36
C GLN A 446 7.07 37.14 9.50
N LEU A 447 7.54 35.94 9.84
CA LEU A 447 6.95 35.07 10.84
C LEU A 447 7.84 35.02 12.08
N LYS A 448 7.20 35.08 13.24
CA LYS A 448 7.89 34.85 14.51
C LYS A 448 7.94 33.34 14.78
N TRP A 449 9.12 32.77 14.68
CA TRP A 449 9.38 31.35 14.94
C TRP A 449 9.78 31.12 16.39
N LEU A 450 9.18 30.10 16.99
CA LEU A 450 9.61 29.49 18.24
C LEU A 450 10.27 28.16 17.88
N THR A 451 11.60 28.14 17.87
CA THR A 451 12.38 26.95 17.55
C THR A 451 13.02 26.40 18.84
N PRO A 452 13.11 25.07 18.99
CA PRO A 452 13.80 24.47 20.14
C PRO A 452 15.33 24.67 20.03
N ARG A 453 15.85 24.79 18.81
CA ARG A 453 17.26 25.04 18.51
C ARG A 453 17.41 26.47 18.03
N LYS A 454 18.31 27.24 18.64
CA LYS A 454 18.63 28.58 18.14
C LYS A 454 19.10 28.45 16.69
N PRO A 455 18.46 29.11 15.70
CA PRO A 455 19.00 29.14 14.36
C PRO A 455 20.42 29.73 14.43
N PRO A 456 21.35 29.28 13.57
CA PRO A 456 22.65 29.94 13.47
C PRO A 456 22.43 31.43 13.23
N ALA A 457 23.03 32.26 14.09
CA ALA A 457 22.70 33.67 14.17
C ALA A 457 22.93 34.40 12.83
N GLY A 458 21.90 35.09 12.33
CA GLY A 458 22.07 36.21 11.40
C GLY A 458 21.99 35.94 9.88
N SER A 459 21.57 34.76 9.41
CA SER A 459 21.42 34.52 7.97
C SER A 459 19.94 34.42 7.56
N PRO A 460 19.38 35.42 6.83
CA PRO A 460 18.15 35.25 6.07
C PRO A 460 18.25 33.97 5.22
N GLY A 461 17.25 33.08 5.29
CA GLY A 461 17.27 31.79 4.59
C GLY A 461 17.95 30.64 5.34
N ALA A 462 18.33 30.83 6.62
CA ALA A 462 18.80 29.72 7.45
C ALA A 462 17.73 28.61 7.55
N PRO A 463 18.12 27.32 7.51
CA PRO A 463 17.18 26.22 7.71
C PRO A 463 16.48 26.31 9.07
N LEU A 464 15.19 25.99 9.09
CA LEU A 464 14.44 25.78 10.33
C LEU A 464 14.57 24.33 10.75
N ASP A 465 15.36 24.10 11.80
CA ASP A 465 15.53 22.78 12.40
C ASP A 465 14.38 22.45 13.35
N PHE A 466 13.98 21.18 13.35
CA PHE A 466 13.06 20.61 14.32
C PHE A 466 13.27 19.09 14.42
N GLY A 467 12.95 18.52 15.58
CA GLY A 467 12.91 17.08 15.81
C GLY A 467 11.47 16.58 15.81
N GLY A 468 11.17 15.60 16.66
CA GLY A 468 9.80 15.14 16.89
C GLY A 468 8.95 16.18 17.64
N HIS A 469 7.77 15.78 18.11
CA HIS A 469 6.79 16.71 18.70
C HIS A 469 7.33 17.55 19.87
N ARG A 470 8.30 17.04 20.64
CA ARG A 470 8.91 17.77 21.76
C ARG A 470 9.92 18.83 21.31
N GLU A 471 10.47 18.67 20.12
CA GLU A 471 11.40 19.59 19.48
C GLU A 471 10.75 20.20 18.21
N ALA A 472 9.45 20.46 18.27
CA ALA A 472 8.72 21.06 17.15
C ALA A 472 9.03 22.55 17.00
N THR A 473 9.03 23.02 15.77
CA THR A 473 9.14 24.44 15.44
C THR A 473 7.76 25.02 15.20
N VAL A 474 7.46 26.16 15.81
CA VAL A 474 6.11 26.76 15.83
C VAL A 474 6.13 28.18 15.28
N CYS A 475 5.13 28.57 14.52
CA CYS A 475 4.84 29.97 14.20
C CYS A 475 3.36 30.28 14.34
N GLU A 476 3.04 31.56 14.52
CA GLU A 476 1.66 32.03 14.54
C GLU A 476 1.46 33.14 13.52
N ALA A 477 0.31 33.15 12.85
CA ALA A 477 -0.02 34.09 11.80
C ALA A 477 -1.48 34.56 11.90
N PRO A 478 -1.77 35.86 11.72
CA PRO A 478 -3.14 36.35 11.64
C PRO A 478 -3.79 35.87 10.33
N VAL A 479 -5.06 35.48 10.42
CA VAL A 479 -5.84 35.04 9.26
C VAL A 479 -6.52 36.26 8.63
N PRO A 480 -6.27 36.56 7.33
CA PRO A 480 -7.00 37.62 6.63
C PRO A 480 -8.49 37.31 6.55
N ALA A 481 -9.33 38.35 6.64
CA ALA A 481 -10.77 38.20 6.45
C ALA A 481 -11.07 37.58 5.07
N GLY A 482 -11.98 36.61 5.05
CA GLY A 482 -12.36 35.89 3.82
C GLY A 482 -11.42 34.76 3.40
N ALA A 483 -10.37 34.44 4.17
CA ALA A 483 -9.55 33.27 3.88
C ALA A 483 -10.28 31.97 4.23
N SER A 484 -10.33 31.02 3.30
CA SER A 484 -10.93 29.69 3.52
C SER A 484 -9.91 28.57 3.57
N SER A 485 -8.69 28.83 3.13
CA SER A 485 -7.61 27.85 3.11
C SER A 485 -6.25 28.51 3.32
N LEU A 486 -5.34 27.73 3.88
CA LEU A 486 -3.94 28.08 4.05
C LEU A 486 -3.07 27.13 3.24
N LEU A 487 -2.34 27.66 2.26
CA LEU A 487 -1.29 26.93 1.56
C LEU A 487 0.04 27.15 2.28
N VAL A 488 0.61 26.06 2.79
CA VAL A 488 1.93 26.03 3.40
C VAL A 488 2.89 25.44 2.38
N SER A 489 4.01 26.11 2.12
CA SER A 489 5.06 25.58 1.24
C SER A 489 6.45 25.82 1.82
N PHE A 490 7.41 24.96 1.54
CA PHE A 490 8.81 25.07 2.00
C PHE A 490 9.72 24.19 1.14
N GLY A 491 11.01 24.53 1.07
CA GLY A 491 12.04 23.61 0.59
C GLY A 491 12.36 22.58 1.68
N TRP A 492 12.57 21.32 1.31
CA TRP A 492 12.96 20.27 2.24
C TRP A 492 14.44 19.99 2.05
N ASP A 493 15.24 20.22 3.10
CA ASP A 493 16.67 19.91 3.07
C ASP A 493 16.82 18.39 3.25
N GLU A 494 16.75 17.65 2.15
CA GLU A 494 17.03 16.23 2.16
C GLU A 494 18.52 16.03 2.46
N ARG A 495 18.84 15.84 3.74
CA ARG A 495 19.92 14.90 4.06
C ARG A 495 19.39 13.55 3.58
N GLU A 496 20.18 12.77 2.86
CA GLU A 496 19.83 11.49 2.21
C GLU A 496 19.35 10.37 3.18
N GLU A 497 18.83 10.71 4.35
CA GLU A 497 18.31 9.79 5.34
C GLU A 497 16.90 9.33 4.94
N ALA A 498 16.79 8.05 4.65
CA ALA A 498 15.51 7.41 4.42
C ALA A 498 14.59 7.57 5.65
N GLY A 499 13.32 7.92 5.41
CA GLY A 499 12.25 7.78 6.41
C GLY A 499 11.83 9.05 7.15
N VAL A 500 12.36 10.22 6.80
CA VAL A 500 11.90 11.48 7.40
C VAL A 500 10.57 11.91 6.78
N TYR A 501 9.54 12.02 7.62
CA TYR A 501 8.24 12.58 7.26
C TYR A 501 7.98 13.78 8.15
N MET A 502 7.27 14.78 7.64
CA MET A 502 7.01 16.00 8.38
C MET A 502 5.53 16.13 8.66
N ARG A 503 5.18 16.34 9.92
CA ARG A 503 3.84 16.67 10.38
C ARG A 503 3.70 18.18 10.45
N VAL A 504 2.73 18.71 9.70
CA VAL A 504 2.23 20.08 9.89
C VAL A 504 0.91 19.99 10.62
N ARG A 505 0.85 20.59 11.80
CA ARG A 505 -0.38 20.76 12.57
C ARG A 505 -0.80 22.22 12.54
N LEU A 506 -2.02 22.47 12.09
CA LEU A 506 -2.69 23.77 12.13
C LEU A 506 -3.65 23.77 13.32
N GLU A 507 -3.55 24.77 14.18
CA GLU A 507 -4.53 25.04 15.22
C GLU A 507 -5.15 26.43 15.00
N GLU A 508 -6.48 26.52 15.11
CA GLU A 508 -7.23 27.75 14.85
C GLU A 508 -7.70 28.40 16.16
N GLN A 509 -7.44 29.70 16.30
CA GLN A 509 -7.98 30.54 17.36
C GLN A 509 -9.25 31.25 16.85
N VAL A 510 -10.34 31.09 17.57
CA VAL A 510 -11.65 31.68 17.24
C VAL A 510 -11.89 32.90 18.12
N GLY A 511 -12.05 34.08 17.49
CA GLY A 511 -12.27 35.35 18.18
C GLY A 511 -11.09 35.79 19.06
N VAL A 512 -11.40 36.43 20.19
CA VAL A 512 -10.40 36.99 21.14
C VAL A 512 -9.92 35.95 22.17
N SER A 513 -10.51 34.75 22.18
CA SER A 513 -10.14 33.69 23.13
C SER A 513 -8.68 33.27 22.92
N SER A 514 -7.90 33.13 23.99
CA SER A 514 -6.52 32.59 23.92
C SER A 514 -6.48 31.07 23.63
N VAL A 515 -7.63 30.41 23.55
CA VAL A 515 -7.74 28.96 23.38
C VAL A 515 -7.88 28.59 21.90
N TYR A 516 -7.01 27.70 21.45
CA TYR A 516 -7.09 27.08 20.12
C TYR A 516 -8.07 25.92 20.14
N GLY A 517 -9.09 25.95 19.27
CA GLY A 517 -10.24 25.03 19.33
C GLY A 517 -10.24 23.93 18.26
N ARG A 518 -9.93 24.28 17.01
CA ARG A 518 -9.93 23.34 15.88
C ARG A 518 -8.49 23.02 15.47
N ALA A 519 -8.21 21.74 15.22
CA ALA A 519 -6.90 21.30 14.75
C ALA A 519 -7.01 20.45 13.49
N SER A 520 -6.13 20.71 12.53
CA SER A 520 -5.93 19.92 11.31
C SER A 520 -4.47 19.46 11.24
N THR A 521 -4.24 18.22 10.83
CA THR A 521 -2.88 17.65 10.79
C THR A 521 -2.63 17.01 9.44
N ILE A 522 -1.52 17.29 8.80
CA ILE A 522 -1.09 16.60 7.57
C ILE A 522 0.33 16.08 7.74
N ASP A 523 0.57 14.86 7.27
CA ASP A 523 1.90 14.27 7.22
C ASP A 523 2.36 14.31 5.76
N LEU A 524 3.46 15.01 5.54
CA LEU A 524 4.08 15.28 4.24
C LEU A 524 5.32 14.43 4.08
N GLU A 525 5.67 14.18 2.82
CA GLU A 525 6.87 13.46 2.45
C GLU A 525 7.73 14.28 1.49
N PRO A 526 9.04 13.99 1.42
CA PRO A 526 9.93 14.70 0.51
C PRO A 526 9.58 14.47 -0.96
N ARG A 527 9.93 15.45 -1.81
CA ARG A 527 9.76 15.37 -3.27
C ARG A 527 10.95 14.73 -3.94
N ARG A 528 10.71 14.07 -5.09
CA ARG A 528 11.77 13.35 -5.83
C ARG A 528 12.84 14.24 -6.44
N HIS A 529 12.55 15.54 -6.63
CA HIS A 529 13.40 16.47 -7.38
C HIS A 529 13.80 17.72 -6.59
N GLY A 530 13.77 17.66 -5.25
CA GLY A 530 14.17 18.79 -4.39
C GLY A 530 13.28 20.04 -4.51
N SER A 531 12.16 19.97 -5.23
CA SER A 531 11.19 21.06 -5.35
C SER A 531 10.48 21.31 -4.01
N ARG A 532 9.80 22.47 -3.91
CA ARG A 532 9.06 22.83 -2.69
C ARG A 532 7.97 21.79 -2.40
N VAL A 533 7.82 21.45 -1.13
CA VAL A 533 6.70 20.64 -0.63
C VAL A 533 5.59 21.59 -0.21
N SER A 534 4.37 21.29 -0.66
CA SER A 534 3.20 22.15 -0.51
C SER A 534 2.04 21.39 0.13
N ALA A 535 1.25 22.06 0.96
CA ALA A 535 0.09 21.48 1.64
C ALA A 535 -1.04 22.51 1.79
N LEU A 536 -2.26 22.13 1.40
CA LEU A 536 -3.45 22.96 1.58
C LEU A 536 -4.22 22.52 2.83
N LEU A 537 -4.36 23.43 3.78
CA LEU A 537 -5.07 23.20 5.04
C LEU A 537 -6.36 24.03 5.06
N PRO A 538 -7.53 23.44 5.37
CA PRO A 538 -8.78 24.20 5.50
C PRO A 538 -8.72 25.16 6.68
N LEU A 539 -9.38 26.31 6.55
CA LEU A 539 -9.64 27.26 7.63
C LEU A 539 -11.14 27.32 7.91
N SER A 540 -11.54 27.56 9.16
CA SER A 540 -12.91 27.98 9.45
C SER A 540 -13.12 29.47 9.14
N ASP A 541 -14.34 29.84 8.79
CA ASP A 541 -14.74 31.24 8.56
C ASP A 541 -14.53 32.14 9.81
N SER A 542 -14.43 31.50 10.98
CA SER A 542 -14.23 32.16 12.27
C SER A 542 -12.78 32.23 12.74
N ALA A 543 -11.83 31.71 11.96
CA ALA A 543 -10.41 31.71 12.33
C ALA A 543 -9.86 33.14 12.26
N ALA A 544 -9.41 33.66 13.40
CA ALA A 544 -8.77 34.98 13.47
C ALA A 544 -7.23 34.87 13.43
N ARG A 545 -6.69 33.79 13.97
CA ARG A 545 -5.26 33.49 14.04
C ARG A 545 -5.04 32.00 13.95
N VAL A 546 -3.93 31.61 13.33
CA VAL A 546 -3.51 30.21 13.24
C VAL A 546 -2.17 30.03 13.91
N ARG A 547 -2.01 28.86 14.53
CA ARG A 547 -0.72 28.33 14.99
C ARG A 547 -0.35 27.15 14.11
N LEU A 548 0.85 27.20 13.55
CA LEU A 548 1.43 26.10 12.79
C LEU A 548 2.56 25.46 13.58
N THR A 549 2.51 24.14 13.69
CA THR A 549 3.54 23.34 14.33
C THR A 549 4.14 22.39 13.31
N PHE A 550 5.46 22.48 13.11
CA PHE A 550 6.26 21.64 12.25
C PHE A 550 7.05 20.66 13.13
N ALA A 551 6.88 19.37 12.90
CA ALA A 551 7.60 18.33 13.61
C ALA A 551 7.90 17.16 12.67
N ASN A 552 8.93 16.39 12.98
CA ASN A 552 9.08 15.06 12.41
C ASN A 552 7.90 14.19 12.86
N ALA A 553 7.23 13.53 11.91
CA ALA A 553 5.94 12.90 12.13
C ALA A 553 6.01 11.56 12.89
N TYR A 554 7.15 10.86 12.82
CA TYR A 554 7.29 9.48 13.29
C TYR A 554 8.55 9.19 14.11
N CYS A 555 9.51 10.11 14.21
CA CYS A 555 10.66 9.94 15.08
C CYS A 555 11.13 11.29 15.64
N ASP A 556 12.08 11.25 16.58
CA ASP A 556 12.69 12.43 17.17
C ASP A 556 13.96 12.88 16.43
N LEU A 557 14.30 12.25 15.30
CA LEU A 557 15.47 12.65 14.52
C LEU A 557 15.31 14.07 13.98
N PRO A 558 16.38 14.89 14.04
CA PRO A 558 16.33 16.24 13.53
C PRO A 558 16.15 16.25 12.01
N THR A 559 15.36 17.18 11.53
CA THR A 559 15.19 17.51 10.12
C THR A 559 15.12 19.03 9.97
N SER A 560 15.24 19.52 8.74
CA SER A 560 15.20 20.94 8.49
C SER A 560 14.43 21.30 7.21
N ILE A 561 13.80 22.47 7.22
CA ILE A 561 13.13 23.05 6.05
C ILE A 561 13.72 24.42 5.75
N ARG A 562 13.61 24.85 4.49
CA ARG A 562 14.09 26.14 4.00
C ARG A 562 12.94 26.95 3.42
N ASP A 563 13.05 28.26 3.54
CA ASP A 563 12.13 29.23 2.94
C ASP A 563 10.63 28.89 3.10
N PRO A 564 10.15 28.59 4.34
CA PRO A 564 8.73 28.39 4.55
C PRO A 564 7.93 29.63 4.18
N ALA A 565 6.81 29.41 3.51
CA ALA A 565 5.89 30.45 3.10
C ALA A 565 4.45 30.02 3.39
N LEU A 566 3.66 30.98 3.85
CA LEU A 566 2.25 30.87 4.14
C LEU A 566 1.47 31.72 3.15
N GLN A 567 0.49 31.14 2.48
CA GLN A 567 -0.39 31.85 1.56
C GLN A 567 -1.85 31.61 1.95
N PHE A 568 -2.54 32.67 2.34
CA PHE A 568 -3.96 32.63 2.68
C PHE A 568 -4.77 32.81 1.40
N ILE A 569 -5.64 31.85 1.12
CA ILE A 569 -6.36 31.74 -0.13
C ILE A 569 -7.85 31.95 0.12
N ALA A 570 -8.49 32.75 -0.72
CA ALA A 570 -9.94 32.97 -0.69
C ALA A 570 -10.70 31.73 -1.21
N PRO A 571 -12.00 31.57 -0.89
CA PRO A 571 -12.84 30.55 -1.50
C PRO A 571 -12.79 30.58 -3.03
N PRO A 572 -12.94 29.42 -3.70
CA PRO A 572 -13.02 29.38 -5.16
C PRO A 572 -14.26 30.13 -5.66
N ALA A 573 -14.13 30.80 -6.80
CA ALA A 573 -15.20 31.60 -7.41
C ALA A 573 -16.43 30.77 -7.81
N CYS A 574 -16.29 29.44 -7.95
CA CYS A 574 -17.38 28.53 -8.30
C CYS A 574 -18.38 28.28 -7.14
N GLY A 575 -18.18 28.88 -5.97
CA GLY A 575 -19.07 28.72 -4.81
C GLY A 575 -18.84 27.44 -4.01
N SER A 576 -17.86 26.62 -4.37
CA SER A 576 -17.41 25.52 -3.50
C SER A 576 -16.78 26.06 -2.21
N LEU A 577 -16.89 25.31 -1.11
CA LEU A 577 -16.34 25.74 0.18
C LEU A 577 -14.82 25.84 0.18
N MET A 578 -14.16 25.00 -0.61
CA MET A 578 -12.71 24.91 -0.70
C MET A 578 -12.26 24.65 -2.12
N HIS A 579 -11.01 24.99 -2.43
CA HIS A 579 -10.33 24.50 -3.63
C HIS A 579 -10.12 22.98 -3.58
N ALA A 580 -9.90 22.36 -4.74
CA ALA A 580 -9.42 20.98 -4.79
C ALA A 580 -8.07 20.91 -4.06
N ALA A 581 -7.97 20.04 -3.05
CA ALA A 581 -6.78 19.92 -2.21
C ALA A 581 -5.63 19.10 -2.85
N GLY A 582 -5.84 18.58 -4.06
CA GLY A 582 -4.84 17.83 -4.82
C GLY A 582 -5.36 17.44 -6.20
N LYS A 583 -4.60 16.59 -6.90
CA LYS A 583 -5.02 15.92 -8.14
C LYS A 583 -4.76 14.42 -8.02
N VAL A 584 -5.44 13.59 -8.82
CA VAL A 584 -5.48 12.11 -8.72
C VAL A 584 -6.15 11.59 -7.45
N GLY A 585 -5.88 12.18 -6.29
CA GLY A 585 -6.40 11.70 -5.01
C GLY A 585 -5.98 12.59 -3.85
N LEU A 586 -6.19 12.09 -2.64
CA LEU A 586 -5.84 12.78 -1.39
C LEU A 586 -5.16 11.83 -0.41
N ILE A 587 -4.35 12.43 0.47
CA ILE A 587 -3.60 11.72 1.52
C ILE A 587 -4.22 12.06 2.87
N PHE A 588 -4.40 11.07 3.73
CA PHE A 588 -4.89 11.28 5.10
C PHE A 588 -3.89 10.76 6.14
N THR A 589 -3.70 11.51 7.21
CA THR A 589 -2.91 11.10 8.39
C THR A 589 -3.76 10.26 9.34
N THR A 590 -5.00 10.68 9.60
CA THR A 590 -5.93 9.98 10.48
C THR A 590 -7.29 9.75 9.81
N VAL A 591 -7.99 8.73 10.29
CA VAL A 591 -9.31 8.32 9.75
C VAL A 591 -10.36 9.41 9.95
N ASP A 592 -10.20 10.27 10.95
CA ASP A 592 -11.13 11.37 11.25
C ASP A 592 -11.11 12.47 10.18
N GLN A 593 -10.08 12.51 9.33
CA GLN A 593 -10.00 13.44 8.20
C GLN A 593 -10.81 12.98 7.00
N LEU A 594 -11.08 11.68 6.87
CA LEU A 594 -11.72 11.11 5.69
C LEU A 594 -13.06 11.75 5.33
N PRO A 595 -13.96 12.12 6.27
CA PRO A 595 -15.19 12.82 5.92
C PRO A 595 -14.95 14.12 5.15
N ALA A 596 -14.03 14.97 5.61
CA ALA A 596 -13.71 16.23 4.93
C ALA A 596 -13.04 15.99 3.56
N LEU A 597 -12.11 15.04 3.48
CA LEU A 597 -11.43 14.71 2.23
C LEU A 597 -12.37 14.09 1.20
N ILE A 598 -13.30 13.24 1.63
CA ILE A 598 -14.34 12.65 0.77
C ILE A 598 -15.27 13.74 0.22
N ARG A 599 -15.67 14.70 1.05
CA ARG A 599 -16.46 15.86 0.59
C ARG A 599 -15.70 16.66 -0.46
N ASN A 600 -14.41 16.93 -0.24
CA ASN A 600 -13.57 17.62 -1.22
C ASN A 600 -13.49 16.86 -2.55
N VAL A 601 -13.29 15.54 -2.52
CA VAL A 601 -13.28 14.72 -3.76
C VAL A 601 -14.64 14.72 -4.45
N ARG A 602 -15.74 14.68 -3.70
CA ARG A 602 -17.11 14.69 -4.26
C ARG A 602 -17.46 16.04 -4.89
N GLU A 603 -17.15 17.14 -4.21
CA GLU A 603 -17.39 18.51 -4.70
C GLU A 603 -16.57 18.79 -5.97
N HIS A 604 -15.33 18.29 -6.02
CA HIS A 604 -14.42 18.46 -7.15
C HIS A 604 -14.26 17.20 -8.00
N TYR A 605 -15.32 16.38 -8.11
CA TYR A 605 -15.20 15.06 -8.72
C TYR A 605 -14.68 15.08 -10.15
N VAL A 606 -15.14 16.03 -10.97
CA VAL A 606 -14.69 16.17 -12.36
C VAL A 606 -13.18 16.40 -12.43
N HIS A 607 -12.65 17.30 -11.58
CA HIS A 607 -11.21 17.57 -11.47
C HIS A 607 -10.41 16.32 -11.08
N TYR A 608 -10.81 15.64 -10.00
CA TYR A 608 -10.11 14.43 -9.55
C TYR A 608 -10.20 13.29 -10.57
N ARG A 609 -11.36 13.10 -11.20
CA ARG A 609 -11.55 12.04 -12.20
C ARG A 609 -10.72 12.28 -13.45
N GLN A 610 -10.70 13.52 -13.96
CA GLN A 610 -9.89 13.87 -15.12
C GLN A 610 -8.40 13.72 -14.84
N SER A 611 -7.92 14.24 -13.70
CA SER A 611 -6.52 14.10 -13.32
C SER A 611 -6.10 12.66 -13.07
N ALA A 612 -6.95 11.84 -12.44
CA ALA A 612 -6.70 10.40 -12.27
C ALA A 612 -6.63 9.66 -13.61
N ARG A 613 -7.49 9.99 -14.58
CA ARG A 613 -7.44 9.42 -15.94
C ARG A 613 -6.14 9.77 -16.67
N ARG A 614 -5.70 11.03 -16.64
CA ARG A 614 -4.41 11.44 -17.20
C ARG A 614 -3.24 10.72 -16.53
N PHE A 615 -3.26 10.65 -15.19
CA PHE A 615 -2.24 9.91 -14.44
C PHE A 615 -2.17 8.44 -14.87
N ALA A 616 -3.32 7.80 -15.09
CA ALA A 616 -3.41 6.40 -15.51
C ALA A 616 -2.65 6.11 -16.82
N GLU A 617 -2.58 7.06 -17.75
CA GLU A 617 -1.86 6.91 -19.02
C GLU A 617 -0.36 6.69 -18.81
N SER A 618 0.24 7.39 -17.85
CA SER A 618 1.64 7.19 -17.44
C SER A 618 1.84 5.99 -16.50
N TRP A 619 0.79 5.59 -15.79
CA TRP A 619 0.83 4.52 -14.79
C TRP A 619 0.78 3.13 -15.42
N ARG A 620 -0.10 2.91 -16.40
CA ARG A 620 -0.31 1.59 -17.04
C ARG A 620 0.97 1.00 -17.65
N PRO A 621 1.81 1.75 -18.39
CA PRO A 621 3.03 1.20 -18.95
C PRO A 621 3.97 0.62 -17.89
N ARG A 622 4.06 1.25 -16.70
CA ARG A 622 4.93 0.81 -15.60
C ARG A 622 4.49 -0.50 -14.95
N HIS A 623 3.21 -0.85 -15.10
CA HIS A 623 2.59 -2.03 -14.50
C HIS A 623 2.13 -3.04 -15.57
N ASN A 624 2.85 -3.10 -16.68
CA ASN A 624 2.58 -4.01 -17.79
C ASN A 624 3.25 -5.36 -17.55
N ALA A 625 2.49 -6.45 -17.65
CA ALA A 625 3.01 -7.81 -17.52
C ALA A 625 4.08 -8.15 -18.59
N ARG A 626 4.02 -7.55 -19.78
CA ARG A 626 5.06 -7.70 -20.81
C ARG A 626 6.42 -7.21 -20.32
N LEU A 627 6.46 -6.08 -19.61
CA LEU A 627 7.71 -5.58 -19.02
C LEU A 627 8.25 -6.51 -17.94
N ILE A 628 7.37 -7.16 -17.18
CA ILE A 628 7.78 -8.17 -16.19
C ILE A 628 8.50 -9.30 -16.90
N VAL A 629 7.89 -9.91 -17.92
CA VAL A 629 8.50 -11.03 -18.66
C VAL A 629 9.80 -10.60 -19.35
N GLN A 630 9.84 -9.42 -19.96
CA GLN A 630 11.07 -8.86 -20.53
C GLN A 630 12.15 -8.66 -19.47
N SER A 631 11.80 -8.14 -18.28
CA SER A 631 12.74 -7.97 -17.17
C SER A 631 13.33 -9.29 -16.68
N LEU A 632 12.60 -10.41 -16.78
CA LEU A 632 13.16 -11.72 -16.43
C LEU A 632 14.25 -12.14 -17.44
N ARG A 633 14.05 -11.82 -18.73
CA ARG A 633 14.98 -12.10 -19.82
C ARG A 633 16.19 -11.15 -19.86
N ASP A 634 15.98 -9.87 -19.58
CA ASP A 634 17.03 -8.85 -19.69
C ASP A 634 18.09 -9.00 -18.58
N VAL A 635 17.68 -9.51 -17.41
CA VAL A 635 18.61 -9.87 -16.34
C VAL A 635 19.60 -10.94 -16.83
N GLU A 636 19.19 -11.83 -17.73
CA GLU A 636 20.08 -12.80 -18.37
C GLU A 636 21.14 -12.11 -19.25
N HIS A 637 20.80 -11.02 -19.94
CA HIS A 637 21.73 -10.32 -20.84
C HIS A 637 22.74 -9.48 -20.04
N ALA A 638 22.27 -8.80 -18.99
CA ALA A 638 23.12 -7.96 -18.15
C ALA A 638 24.22 -8.78 -17.45
N ASP A 639 23.88 -9.96 -16.95
CA ASP A 639 24.84 -10.81 -16.22
C ASP A 639 25.74 -11.62 -17.17
N ALA A 640 25.27 -11.95 -18.39
CA ALA A 640 26.12 -12.56 -19.43
C ALA A 640 27.18 -11.59 -19.99
N CYS A 641 26.85 -10.29 -20.11
CA CYS A 641 27.80 -9.26 -20.53
C CYS A 641 28.79 -8.85 -19.41
N ALA A 642 28.43 -9.07 -18.15
CA ALA A 642 29.30 -8.85 -16.99
C ALA A 642 30.27 -10.04 -16.81
N SER A 643 31.12 -10.30 -17.80
CA SER A 643 32.22 -11.26 -17.64
C SER A 643 33.23 -10.79 -16.57
N PRO A 644 33.82 -11.71 -15.78
CA PRO A 644 34.75 -11.37 -14.71
C PRO A 644 36.10 -10.97 -15.31
N GLY A 645 36.30 -9.69 -15.60
CA GLY A 645 37.58 -9.20 -16.12
C GLY A 645 37.59 -7.78 -16.69
N GLN A 646 36.45 -7.09 -16.77
CA GLN A 646 36.41 -5.70 -17.22
C GLN A 646 35.85 -4.80 -16.12
N GLU A 647 36.74 -4.38 -15.22
CA GLU A 647 36.55 -3.13 -14.48
C GLU A 647 36.46 -1.99 -15.51
N ARG A 648 35.25 -1.52 -15.82
CA ARG A 648 35.06 -0.24 -16.49
C ARG A 648 34.87 0.83 -15.42
N GLY A 649 35.84 1.73 -15.37
CA GLY A 649 35.66 3.07 -14.83
C GLY A 649 34.55 3.81 -15.59
N ASP A 650 33.72 4.49 -14.80
CA ASP A 650 32.86 5.63 -15.10
C ASP A 650 31.82 5.55 -16.23
N ALA A 651 30.53 5.52 -15.84
CA ALA A 651 29.61 6.65 -16.03
C ALA A 651 28.20 6.39 -15.43
N ALA A 652 27.79 7.28 -14.52
CA ALA A 652 26.41 7.71 -14.23
C ALA A 652 25.33 6.64 -13.91
N CYS A 653 25.47 5.98 -12.76
CA CYS A 653 24.36 5.51 -11.92
C CYS A 653 24.84 5.43 -10.46
N ALA A 654 25.18 6.58 -9.87
CA ALA A 654 25.52 6.65 -8.46
C ALA A 654 24.24 6.48 -7.63
N GLY A 655 23.95 5.24 -7.21
CA GLY A 655 23.18 5.04 -5.98
C GLY A 655 24.06 5.40 -4.78
N PRO A 656 23.51 5.95 -3.69
CA PRO A 656 24.34 6.33 -2.55
C PRO A 656 24.95 5.08 -1.94
N THR A 657 26.27 5.10 -1.81
CA THR A 657 27.05 4.16 -1.00
C THR A 657 26.47 4.15 0.41
N ALA A 658 26.01 2.96 0.85
CA ALA A 658 25.54 2.76 2.21
C ALA A 658 26.65 3.18 3.20
N PRO A 659 26.33 3.86 4.32
CA PRO A 659 27.33 4.14 5.34
C PRO A 659 27.85 2.81 5.89
N ALA A 660 29.16 2.62 5.80
CA ALA A 660 29.86 1.48 6.38
C ALA A 660 29.66 1.52 7.90
N TYR A 661 28.85 0.60 8.43
CA TYR A 661 28.82 0.33 9.86
C TYR A 661 30.15 -0.33 10.24
N PRO A 662 30.92 0.22 11.20
CA PRO A 662 32.17 -0.41 11.62
C PRO A 662 31.82 -1.68 12.41
N ILE A 663 32.01 -2.84 11.79
CA ILE A 663 32.11 -4.11 12.50
C ILE A 663 33.40 -4.03 13.32
N ARG A 664 33.27 -3.83 14.64
CA ARG A 664 34.39 -3.99 15.58
C ARG A 664 34.93 -5.42 15.42
N ARG A 665 36.12 -5.56 14.85
CA ARG A 665 36.94 -6.76 15.02
C ARG A 665 37.57 -6.69 16.40
N SER A 666 37.18 -7.59 17.31
CA SER A 666 37.98 -7.89 18.49
C SER A 666 39.16 -8.76 18.07
N ALA A 667 40.37 -8.33 18.45
CA ALA A 667 41.57 -9.16 18.48
C ALA A 667 41.44 -10.30 19.49
#